data_AF-A0A7C4Z878-F1
#
_entry.id   AF-A0A7C4Z878-F1
#
_cell.length_a   1.000
_cell.length_b   1.000
_cell.length_c   1.000
_cell.angle_alpha   90.00
_cell.angle_beta   90.00
_cell.angle_gamma   90.00
#
_symmetry.space_group_name_H-M   'P 1'
#
loop_
_entity.id
_entity.type
_entity.pdbx_description
1 polymer ?
#
loop_
_entity_poly.entity_id
_entity_poly.type
_entity_poly.pdbx_seq_one_letter_code
_entity_poly.pdbx_strand_id
1 'polypeptide(L)'
;GFGMAGGGIGPGGFGMAGGGIGPGGGRGPGGFGMAGGGIGPGGFGMAGGGIGPPGGGIGPGGPGNAGGAGLGGIGPGGFGPGGVGGNEGPTANQDLRGNWFVTVVEADVTFQQAMRNNLSNGYFLTTKFTPRLELDPTTSIPGEISLQLIKFPKMDKFMADKKKQFADEPLRFAEWMLQHWNFPTEEGKFDMQKEFERYIDELSNRGGLDAGQKARVDALRLVREDLKKQLSDPTNELEQIKSLPGVSADYKVTRTPHYLMLHLSRDERLANSKLKRLERTYAAYFYWFALSGHPLKQPEKALITIMPEDRDKFQVLHKVFDSLPMVNDGFFSNLDNVAILSKYRTDAPYEQFQTLASEFEKGLSAVNLDLDKVLTGKIPQQALRGPGAITTTDLAKAKILGLASRAAQEEGELATATFEGVQQLVAATDLLPRRVHVPMAIRFGLASFFETPKSCSELDYPSIMTGVGGNHWVYLRFFKKLANAEKGGSLSFERGAYWDKTVKIDKLNMLKILTDQGFDAVSKAKAEDREVLRDKARAEAWALTHFLLRQKLPQTVKFFNELGQLPRDMDLSPEIVEAVFARSFGVGDPNNPDRIDADRMAELERSWRDFMNFQTLELTEGQLTDNSIDPNAGGKENRPGGPGR
;
A
#
# COMPACT_ATOMS: atom_id res chain seq x y z
N GLY A 1 26.67 49.90 -13.42
CA GLY A 1 27.89 50.42 -12.79
C GLY A 1 27.51 51.61 -11.93
N PHE A 2 27.94 51.62 -10.68
CA PHE A 2 28.15 52.74 -9.76
C PHE A 2 28.52 52.09 -8.41
N GLY A 3 29.51 52.63 -7.71
CA GLY A 3 29.90 52.10 -6.40
C GLY A 3 30.66 53.15 -5.59
N MET A 4 30.54 53.03 -4.27
CA MET A 4 31.42 53.52 -3.20
C MET A 4 31.18 52.52 -2.04
N ALA A 5 32.18 51.93 -1.37
CA ALA A 5 33.14 52.55 -0.44
C ALA A 5 32.43 53.36 0.68
N GLY A 6 32.67 53.14 1.97
CA GLY A 6 33.49 52.16 2.68
C GLY A 6 33.64 52.58 4.16
N GLY A 7 33.88 51.65 5.08
CA GLY A 7 34.08 51.97 6.52
C GLY A 7 34.07 50.73 7.40
N GLY A 8 35.10 50.57 8.25
CA GLY A 8 35.26 49.42 9.17
C GLY A 8 35.55 49.86 10.61
N ILE A 9 36.24 48.99 11.37
CA ILE A 9 36.47 49.05 12.84
C ILE A 9 35.22 48.58 13.63
N GLY A 10 35.28 47.66 14.60
CA GLY A 10 36.37 46.84 15.13
C GLY A 10 35.82 45.82 16.17
N PRO A 11 36.59 44.82 16.64
CA PRO A 11 36.07 43.69 17.40
C PRO A 11 36.06 43.92 18.93
N GLY A 12 34.95 43.58 19.58
CA GLY A 12 34.82 43.58 21.05
C GLY A 12 34.91 42.17 21.62
N GLY A 13 36.08 41.78 22.16
CA GLY A 13 36.22 40.58 22.97
C GLY A 13 35.96 40.86 24.46
N PHE A 14 35.30 39.93 25.15
CA PHE A 14 35.23 39.91 26.61
C PHE A 14 35.82 38.62 27.15
N GLY A 15 36.67 38.72 28.17
CA GLY A 15 37.28 37.58 28.82
C GLY A 15 37.57 37.81 30.30
N MET A 16 37.40 36.72 31.05
CA MET A 16 38.06 36.37 32.32
C MET A 16 37.80 37.20 33.59
N ALA A 17 37.26 36.50 34.61
CA ALA A 17 37.65 36.41 36.03
C ALA A 17 36.40 36.26 36.95
N GLY A 18 36.40 35.46 38.02
CA GLY A 18 37.38 34.50 38.53
C GLY A 18 37.16 34.17 40.03
N GLY A 19 37.40 32.91 40.42
CA GLY A 19 37.40 32.43 41.83
C GLY A 19 36.08 31.79 42.32
N GLY A 20 36.07 30.75 43.17
CA GLY A 20 37.17 29.90 43.67
C GLY A 20 36.93 29.35 45.09
N ILE A 21 37.41 28.12 45.38
CA ILE A 21 37.46 27.45 46.72
C ILE A 21 36.05 26.96 47.22
N GLY A 22 35.84 25.78 47.84
CA GLY A 22 36.74 24.72 48.37
C GLY A 22 35.96 23.41 48.71
N PRO A 23 36.56 22.44 49.44
CA PRO A 23 36.31 21.00 49.17
C PRO A 23 35.72 20.13 50.30
N GLY A 24 35.26 18.93 49.93
CA GLY A 24 35.00 17.75 50.79
C GLY A 24 34.17 16.69 50.03
N GLY A 25 34.38 15.38 50.12
CA GLY A 25 35.28 14.60 50.97
C GLY A 25 34.53 13.41 51.59
N GLY A 26 34.57 12.21 50.98
CA GLY A 26 33.84 11.04 51.48
C GLY A 26 34.12 9.72 50.75
N ARG A 27 35.03 8.91 51.32
CA ARG A 27 35.21 7.48 50.97
C ARG A 27 34.39 6.62 51.93
N GLY A 28 33.85 5.48 51.48
CA GLY A 28 33.25 4.46 52.35
C GLY A 28 32.85 3.18 51.58
N PRO A 29 33.25 1.95 51.98
CA PRO A 29 33.16 0.76 51.10
C PRO A 29 32.32 -0.42 51.62
N GLY A 30 32.10 -1.42 50.75
CA GLY A 30 31.64 -2.78 51.10
C GLY A 30 30.49 -3.28 50.19
N GLY A 31 30.47 -4.50 49.65
CA GLY A 31 31.50 -5.55 49.63
C GLY A 31 31.07 -6.92 50.17
N PHE A 32 30.08 -7.59 49.54
CA PHE A 32 29.75 -9.03 49.61
C PHE A 32 28.90 -9.38 48.36
N GLY A 33 28.88 -10.56 47.75
CA GLY A 33 29.66 -11.79 47.95
C GLY A 33 28.81 -13.06 47.79
N MET A 34 29.13 -13.92 46.80
CA MET A 34 28.61 -15.31 46.60
C MET A 34 27.09 -15.46 46.28
N ALA A 35 26.54 -16.62 45.88
CA ALA A 35 26.94 -17.70 44.93
C ALA A 35 25.80 -18.74 44.81
N GLY A 36 25.68 -19.46 43.68
CA GLY A 36 24.76 -20.60 43.49
C GLY A 36 23.27 -20.23 43.25
N GLY A 37 22.44 -21.02 42.56
CA GLY A 37 22.62 -22.35 41.97
C GLY A 37 21.56 -23.34 42.51
N GLY A 38 20.73 -23.95 41.65
CA GLY A 38 19.76 -24.96 42.10
C GLY A 38 18.65 -25.32 41.10
N ILE A 39 18.67 -26.55 40.61
CA ILE A 39 17.61 -27.23 39.86
C ILE A 39 16.68 -27.95 40.86
N GLY A 40 15.36 -28.04 40.64
CA GLY A 40 14.50 -28.96 41.42
C GLY A 40 12.97 -28.77 41.29
N PRO A 41 12.19 -29.80 40.91
CA PRO A 41 10.72 -29.73 40.75
C PRO A 41 9.90 -30.55 41.77
N GLY A 42 8.57 -30.34 41.77
CA GLY A 42 7.54 -31.10 42.52
C GLY A 42 6.56 -30.18 43.27
N GLY A 43 5.29 -30.51 43.53
CA GLY A 43 4.51 -31.73 43.26
C GLY A 43 3.59 -32.07 44.45
N PHE A 44 2.29 -32.36 44.20
CA PHE A 44 1.22 -32.67 45.19
C PHE A 44 0.75 -31.49 46.08
N GLY A 45 -0.49 -31.45 46.60
CA GLY A 45 -1.61 -32.42 46.55
C GLY A 45 -2.97 -31.81 46.98
N MET A 46 -4.03 -32.64 47.02
CA MET A 46 -5.45 -32.24 47.20
C MET A 46 -5.91 -32.04 48.66
N ALA A 47 -6.93 -31.17 48.86
CA ALA A 47 -8.13 -31.30 49.73
C ALA A 47 -8.82 -29.91 49.85
N GLY A 48 -10.14 -29.73 50.08
CA GLY A 48 -11.27 -30.65 50.20
C GLY A 48 -12.43 -29.99 50.99
N GLY A 49 -13.69 -30.11 50.50
CA GLY A 49 -14.92 -29.65 51.18
C GLY A 49 -15.27 -28.16 51.00
N GLY A 50 -16.52 -27.71 50.82
CA GLY A 50 -17.79 -28.45 50.67
C GLY A 50 -18.83 -28.18 51.76
N ILE A 51 -19.53 -27.03 51.72
CA ILE A 51 -20.74 -26.76 52.52
C ILE A 51 -21.76 -25.91 51.72
N GLY A 52 -23.02 -26.32 51.79
CA GLY A 52 -24.25 -25.55 51.53
C GLY A 52 -25.44 -26.39 52.05
N PRO A 53 -26.72 -26.08 51.77
CA PRO A 53 -27.38 -24.83 51.39
C PRO A 53 -28.34 -24.39 52.55
N PRO A 54 -29.61 -23.86 52.44
CA PRO A 54 -30.73 -24.37 51.62
C PRO A 54 -31.80 -23.38 51.06
N GLY A 55 -32.67 -23.89 50.18
CA GLY A 55 -34.04 -23.38 49.87
C GLY A 55 -34.17 -22.36 48.72
N GLY A 56 -35.21 -22.37 47.87
CA GLY A 56 -36.35 -23.30 47.69
C GLY A 56 -37.57 -22.58 47.05
N GLY A 57 -38.26 -23.15 46.04
CA GLY A 57 -39.48 -22.51 45.48
C GLY A 57 -40.02 -22.98 44.11
N ILE A 58 -40.88 -24.01 44.12
CA ILE A 58 -42.22 -24.14 43.47
C ILE A 58 -42.40 -23.76 41.95
N GLY A 59 -42.99 -24.69 41.16
CA GLY A 59 -43.48 -24.50 39.76
C GLY A 59 -44.88 -23.83 39.65
N PRO A 60 -45.77 -24.08 38.63
CA PRO A 60 -45.83 -25.11 37.57
C PRO A 60 -45.87 -24.48 36.14
N GLY A 61 -46.07 -25.13 34.96
CA GLY A 61 -46.29 -26.51 34.53
C GLY A 61 -46.95 -26.59 33.12
N GLY A 62 -46.36 -27.38 32.20
CA GLY A 62 -46.96 -28.19 31.11
C GLY A 62 -47.59 -27.54 29.86
N PRO A 63 -47.99 -28.32 28.82
CA PRO A 63 -47.59 -29.70 28.40
C PRO A 63 -46.76 -29.70 27.08
N GLY A 64 -46.40 -30.79 26.37
CA GLY A 64 -46.43 -32.24 26.66
C GLY A 64 -46.76 -33.16 25.45
N ASN A 65 -45.77 -33.56 24.63
CA ASN A 65 -45.79 -34.68 23.64
C ASN A 65 -44.36 -35.26 23.58
N ALA A 66 -44.03 -36.54 23.86
CA ALA A 66 -44.54 -37.83 23.37
C ALA A 66 -44.28 -38.02 21.85
N GLY A 67 -43.53 -39.02 21.39
CA GLY A 67 -42.74 -40.06 22.07
C GLY A 67 -42.12 -41.04 21.04
N GLY A 68 -41.41 -42.07 21.49
CA GLY A 68 -40.89 -43.13 20.60
C GLY A 68 -39.62 -43.80 21.10
N ALA A 69 -39.72 -45.03 21.61
CA ALA A 69 -38.59 -45.81 22.13
C ALA A 69 -38.19 -46.94 21.17
N GLY A 70 -36.91 -47.34 21.21
CA GLY A 70 -36.38 -48.54 20.55
C GLY A 70 -35.29 -49.17 21.41
N LEU A 71 -35.56 -50.36 21.97
CA LEU A 71 -34.65 -51.13 22.82
C LEU A 71 -34.24 -52.43 22.14
N GLY A 72 -33.01 -52.89 22.39
CA GLY A 72 -32.48 -54.20 21.98
C GLY A 72 -31.13 -54.10 21.28
N GLY A 73 -30.12 -54.91 21.57
CA GLY A 73 -30.03 -55.98 22.58
C GLY A 73 -28.57 -56.39 22.82
N ILE A 74 -28.32 -57.22 23.84
CA ILE A 74 -26.96 -57.59 24.28
C ILE A 74 -26.51 -58.89 23.58
N GLY A 75 -25.27 -58.92 23.07
CA GLY A 75 -24.61 -60.12 22.53
C GLY A 75 -23.07 -59.96 22.53
N PRO A 76 -22.28 -60.92 23.04
CA PRO A 76 -20.85 -60.70 23.32
C PRO A 76 -19.86 -61.35 22.34
N GLY A 77 -18.64 -60.80 22.28
CA GLY A 77 -17.42 -61.52 21.89
C GLY A 77 -16.83 -61.14 20.53
N GLY A 78 -15.57 -60.69 20.52
CA GLY A 78 -14.82 -60.40 19.29
C GLY A 78 -13.61 -59.50 19.47
N PHE A 79 -12.56 -59.99 20.14
CA PHE A 79 -11.25 -59.31 20.12
C PHE A 79 -10.60 -59.48 18.74
N GLY A 80 -10.30 -58.37 18.05
CA GLY A 80 -9.56 -58.37 16.80
C GLY A 80 -8.95 -56.98 16.53
N PRO A 81 -7.62 -56.87 16.32
CA PRO A 81 -6.97 -55.58 16.06
C PRO A 81 -7.05 -55.25 14.56
N GLY A 82 -7.97 -54.37 14.18
CA GLY A 82 -8.12 -53.88 12.81
C GLY A 82 -8.76 -52.49 12.83
N GLY A 83 -8.09 -51.51 12.22
CA GLY A 83 -8.45 -50.10 12.39
C GLY A 83 -9.65 -49.65 11.56
N VAL A 84 -10.35 -48.63 12.07
CA VAL A 84 -11.10 -47.67 11.27
C VAL A 84 -10.77 -46.29 11.83
N GLY A 85 -10.07 -45.46 11.06
CA GLY A 85 -9.91 -44.06 11.38
C GLY A 85 -11.27 -43.38 11.31
N GLY A 86 -11.71 -42.77 12.40
CA GLY A 86 -12.95 -42.00 12.43
C GLY A 86 -12.86 -40.86 11.41
N ASN A 87 -13.74 -40.88 10.41
CA ASN A 87 -13.86 -39.83 9.42
C ASN A 87 -14.56 -38.63 10.06
N GLU A 88 -13.82 -37.87 10.88
CA GLU A 88 -14.22 -36.52 11.29
C GLU A 88 -14.18 -35.64 10.05
N GLY A 89 -15.32 -35.59 9.34
CA GLY A 89 -15.51 -34.65 8.25
C GLY A 89 -15.28 -33.22 8.75
N PRO A 90 -14.69 -32.33 7.93
CA PRO A 90 -14.31 -31.00 8.38
C PRO A 90 -15.53 -30.27 8.94
N THR A 91 -15.49 -29.98 10.24
CA THR A 91 -16.54 -29.23 10.92
C THR A 91 -16.67 -27.86 10.28
N ALA A 92 -17.89 -27.54 9.84
CA ALA A 92 -18.22 -26.27 9.20
C ALA A 92 -17.86 -25.06 10.09
N ASN A 93 -17.64 -23.90 9.45
CA ASN A 93 -17.25 -22.63 10.06
C ASN A 93 -15.84 -22.58 10.70
N GLN A 94 -14.82 -22.94 9.93
CA GLN A 94 -13.62 -22.09 9.96
C GLN A 94 -13.89 -20.84 9.13
N ASP A 95 -13.52 -19.67 9.67
CA ASP A 95 -13.79 -18.36 9.11
C ASP A 95 -12.83 -18.08 7.94
N LEU A 96 -13.28 -18.31 6.69
CA LEU A 96 -12.45 -18.25 5.47
C LEU A 96 -12.14 -16.81 4.99
N ARG A 97 -12.12 -15.85 5.91
CA ARG A 97 -11.60 -14.50 5.68
C ARG A 97 -10.06 -14.57 5.60
N GLY A 98 -9.50 -14.36 4.41
CA GLY A 98 -8.05 -14.19 4.19
C GLY A 98 -7.35 -15.24 3.31
N ASN A 99 -8.00 -16.35 2.94
CA ASN A 99 -7.32 -17.48 2.27
C ASN A 99 -6.84 -17.24 0.82
N TRP A 100 -7.12 -16.07 0.22
CA TRP A 100 -6.65 -15.74 -1.13
C TRP A 100 -5.74 -14.54 -1.07
N PHE A 101 -4.56 -14.66 -1.67
CA PHE A 101 -3.62 -13.58 -1.85
C PHE A 101 -3.62 -13.15 -3.33
N VAL A 102 -3.79 -11.85 -3.59
CA VAL A 102 -3.88 -11.28 -4.94
C VAL A 102 -2.65 -10.42 -5.26
N THR A 103 -2.10 -10.59 -6.46
CA THR A 103 -1.03 -9.76 -7.04
C THR A 103 -1.10 -9.81 -8.56
N VAL A 104 -0.58 -8.76 -9.22
CA VAL A 104 -0.57 -8.58 -10.66
C VAL A 104 0.87 -8.67 -11.18
N VAL A 105 1.07 -9.42 -12.27
CA VAL A 105 2.37 -9.52 -12.95
C VAL A 105 2.23 -9.15 -14.41
N GLU A 106 3.08 -8.23 -14.87
CA GLU A 106 3.23 -7.93 -16.29
C GLU A 106 3.97 -9.09 -16.98
N ALA A 107 3.39 -9.62 -18.05
CA ALA A 107 3.97 -10.71 -18.84
C ALA A 107 3.74 -10.53 -20.34
N ASP A 108 4.80 -10.62 -21.13
CA ASP A 108 4.73 -10.90 -22.56
C ASP A 108 4.41 -12.40 -22.72
N VAL A 109 3.20 -12.73 -23.18
CA VAL A 109 2.74 -14.12 -23.34
C VAL A 109 2.94 -14.58 -24.79
N THR A 110 3.69 -15.65 -24.98
CA THR A 110 3.91 -16.27 -26.29
C THR A 110 3.47 -17.73 -26.29
N PHE A 111 2.78 -18.17 -27.33
CA PHE A 111 2.49 -19.59 -27.56
C PHE A 111 3.51 -20.13 -28.57
N GLN A 112 4.21 -21.20 -28.21
CA GLN A 112 5.14 -21.87 -29.13
C GLN A 112 4.62 -23.27 -29.48
N GLN A 113 4.43 -23.51 -30.78
CA GLN A 113 4.05 -24.81 -31.31
C GLN A 113 5.28 -25.71 -31.50
N ALA A 114 5.13 -26.98 -31.16
CA ALA A 114 6.14 -28.02 -31.26
C ALA A 114 6.54 -28.32 -32.71
N MET A 115 7.62 -27.68 -33.18
CA MET A 115 8.17 -27.93 -34.51
C MET A 115 9.02 -29.22 -34.54
N ARG A 116 8.34 -30.35 -34.76
CA ARG A 116 8.84 -31.69 -35.18
C ARG A 116 9.92 -32.41 -34.35
N ASN A 117 10.66 -31.75 -33.45
CA ASN A 117 11.70 -32.37 -32.61
C ASN A 117 11.58 -31.90 -31.14
N ASN A 118 11.10 -32.78 -30.26
CA ASN A 118 11.25 -32.78 -28.79
C ASN A 118 10.84 -31.54 -27.96
N LEU A 119 10.11 -30.55 -28.51
CA LEU A 119 9.49 -29.49 -27.72
C LEU A 119 8.01 -29.80 -27.42
N SER A 120 7.53 -29.44 -26.23
CA SER A 120 6.11 -29.35 -25.90
C SER A 120 5.46 -28.18 -26.65
N ASN A 121 4.17 -28.31 -27.01
CA ASN A 121 3.34 -27.13 -27.20
C ASN A 121 3.19 -26.45 -25.83
N GLY A 122 3.41 -25.14 -25.74
CA GLY A 122 3.34 -24.46 -24.45
C GLY A 122 3.21 -22.96 -24.56
N TYR A 123 2.65 -22.39 -23.50
CA TYR A 123 2.71 -20.95 -23.23
C TYR A 123 3.99 -20.62 -22.49
N PHE A 124 4.65 -19.55 -22.93
CA PHE A 124 5.87 -19.02 -22.35
C PHE A 124 5.63 -17.56 -21.98
N LEU A 125 5.76 -17.27 -20.70
CA LEU A 125 5.68 -15.93 -20.12
C LEU A 125 7.09 -15.37 -20.04
N THR A 126 7.30 -14.20 -20.63
CA THR A 126 8.47 -13.36 -20.38
C THR A 126 8.03 -12.25 -19.42
N THR A 127 8.70 -12.14 -18.27
CA THR A 127 8.46 -11.11 -17.26
C THR A 127 9.78 -10.46 -16.90
N LYS A 128 9.75 -9.31 -16.21
CA LYS A 128 10.99 -8.70 -15.68
C LYS A 128 11.73 -9.58 -14.65
N PHE A 129 11.07 -10.57 -14.04
CA PHE A 129 11.68 -11.50 -13.09
C PHE A 129 12.33 -12.71 -13.77
N THR A 130 11.80 -13.11 -14.93
CA THR A 130 12.27 -14.29 -15.65
C THR A 130 12.08 -14.11 -17.16
N PRO A 131 13.15 -14.25 -17.97
CA PRO A 131 13.08 -13.98 -19.40
C PRO A 131 12.24 -15.03 -20.15
N ARG A 132 12.00 -16.21 -19.56
CA ARG A 132 11.18 -17.27 -20.15
C ARG A 132 10.72 -18.27 -19.09
N LEU A 133 9.41 -18.31 -18.84
CA LEU A 133 8.74 -19.22 -17.92
C LEU A 133 7.68 -20.04 -18.67
N GLU A 134 7.87 -21.34 -18.82
CA GLU A 134 6.83 -22.23 -19.38
C GLU A 134 5.70 -22.40 -18.35
N LEU A 135 4.55 -21.77 -18.59
CA LEU A 135 3.40 -21.78 -17.69
C LEU A 135 2.14 -21.46 -18.49
N ASP A 136 1.08 -22.26 -18.32
CA ASP A 136 -0.21 -21.95 -18.93
C ASP A 136 -0.87 -20.78 -18.15
N PRO A 137 -1.16 -19.63 -18.79
CA PRO A 137 -1.77 -18.49 -18.11
C PRO A 137 -3.24 -18.73 -17.69
N THR A 138 -3.82 -19.89 -18.03
CA THR A 138 -5.12 -20.37 -17.55
C THR A 138 -5.00 -21.39 -16.41
N THR A 139 -3.80 -21.66 -15.90
CA THR A 139 -3.58 -22.62 -14.82
C THR A 139 -4.45 -22.28 -13.60
N SER A 140 -5.29 -23.23 -13.22
CA SER A 140 -6.10 -23.17 -12.00
C SER A 140 -5.93 -24.48 -11.23
N ILE A 141 -5.66 -24.36 -9.93
CA ILE A 141 -5.63 -25.47 -8.97
C ILE A 141 -6.79 -25.22 -8.01
N PRO A 142 -7.89 -25.99 -8.09
CA PRO A 142 -9.10 -25.71 -7.33
C PRO A 142 -8.85 -25.54 -5.82
N GLY A 143 -9.26 -24.40 -5.27
CA GLY A 143 -9.09 -24.07 -3.86
C GLY A 143 -7.70 -23.54 -3.46
N GLU A 144 -6.73 -23.50 -4.37
CA GLU A 144 -5.36 -23.06 -4.08
C GLU A 144 -4.86 -21.90 -4.95
N ILE A 145 -5.06 -21.99 -6.28
CA ILE A 145 -4.46 -21.08 -7.26
C ILE A 145 -5.45 -20.80 -8.39
N SER A 146 -5.54 -19.54 -8.81
CA SER A 146 -6.23 -19.13 -10.04
C SER A 146 -5.37 -18.09 -10.76
N LEU A 147 -4.96 -18.38 -12.00
CA LEU A 147 -4.41 -17.36 -12.89
C LEU A 147 -5.53 -16.83 -13.79
N GLN A 148 -5.49 -15.51 -14.02
CA GLN A 148 -6.39 -14.79 -14.92
C GLN A 148 -5.53 -13.95 -15.86
N LEU A 149 -5.72 -14.12 -17.17
CA LEU A 149 -4.97 -13.38 -18.18
C LEU A 149 -5.75 -12.15 -18.63
N ILE A 150 -5.35 -10.97 -18.15
CA ILE A 150 -5.91 -9.69 -18.58
C ILE A 150 -5.06 -9.15 -19.75
N LYS A 151 -5.65 -9.10 -20.95
CA LYS A 151 -4.98 -8.57 -22.15
C LYS A 151 -4.91 -7.04 -22.08
N PHE A 152 -3.70 -6.49 -22.12
CA PHE A 152 -3.47 -5.04 -22.12
C PHE A 152 -2.65 -4.60 -23.35
N PRO A 153 -2.89 -3.41 -23.94
CA PRO A 153 -2.06 -2.90 -25.02
C PRO A 153 -0.64 -2.59 -24.53
N LYS A 154 0.39 -2.88 -25.33
CA LYS A 154 1.78 -2.48 -24.99
C LYS A 154 1.86 -0.97 -24.80
N MET A 155 2.62 -0.52 -23.79
CA MET A 155 2.61 0.88 -23.35
C MET A 155 2.93 1.87 -24.47
N ASP A 156 3.92 1.60 -25.34
CA ASP A 156 4.23 2.47 -26.49
C ASP A 156 3.01 2.71 -27.40
N LYS A 157 2.25 1.66 -27.69
CA LYS A 157 1.03 1.74 -28.49
C LYS A 157 -0.07 2.49 -27.72
N PHE A 158 -0.26 2.15 -26.44
CA PHE A 158 -1.28 2.79 -25.62
C PHE A 158 -1.04 4.30 -25.50
N MET A 159 0.21 4.69 -25.25
CA MET A 159 0.68 6.07 -25.23
C MET A 159 0.48 6.76 -26.58
N ALA A 160 0.78 6.12 -27.71
CA ALA A 160 0.54 6.68 -29.04
C ALA A 160 -0.96 6.88 -29.34
N ASP A 161 -1.79 5.90 -29.01
CA ASP A 161 -3.25 5.97 -29.16
C ASP A 161 -3.84 7.08 -28.28
N LYS A 162 -3.35 7.25 -27.05
CA LYS A 162 -3.76 8.31 -26.10
C LYS A 162 -3.27 9.70 -26.52
N LYS A 163 -2.04 9.81 -27.05
CA LYS A 163 -1.50 11.06 -27.62
C LYS A 163 -2.36 11.55 -28.80
N LYS A 164 -2.88 10.62 -29.60
CA LYS A 164 -3.84 10.90 -30.68
C LYS A 164 -5.22 11.27 -30.12
N GLN A 165 -5.71 10.55 -29.10
CA GLN A 165 -7.01 10.84 -28.45
C GLN A 165 -7.06 12.27 -27.88
N PHE A 166 -5.97 12.74 -27.28
CA PHE A 166 -5.86 14.07 -26.66
C PHE A 166 -5.11 15.09 -27.53
N ALA A 167 -5.15 14.95 -28.85
CA ALA A 167 -4.44 15.84 -29.78
C ALA A 167 -4.79 17.33 -29.56
N ASP A 168 -6.06 17.62 -29.27
CA ASP A 168 -6.60 18.97 -29.03
C ASP A 168 -6.53 19.41 -27.56
N GLU A 169 -6.32 18.48 -26.62
CA GLU A 169 -6.19 18.72 -25.18
C GLU A 169 -4.79 18.30 -24.67
N PRO A 170 -3.70 18.93 -25.13
CA PRO A 170 -2.35 18.40 -24.93
C PRO A 170 -1.92 18.28 -23.45
N LEU A 171 -2.35 19.19 -22.57
CA LEU A 171 -2.10 19.06 -21.13
C LEU A 171 -2.85 17.89 -20.48
N ARG A 172 -3.95 17.41 -21.07
CA ARG A 172 -4.67 16.22 -20.61
C ARG A 172 -3.94 14.93 -20.97
N PHE A 173 -3.17 14.92 -22.07
CA PHE A 173 -2.23 13.82 -22.32
C PHE A 173 -1.09 13.81 -21.30
N ALA A 174 -0.52 14.97 -20.98
CA ALA A 174 0.48 15.09 -19.91
C ALA A 174 -0.08 14.58 -18.56
N GLU A 175 -1.32 14.95 -18.23
CA GLU A 175 -2.00 14.45 -17.04
C GLU A 175 -2.18 12.92 -17.06
N TRP A 176 -2.63 12.38 -18.19
CA TRP A 176 -2.75 10.92 -18.38
C TRP A 176 -1.41 10.20 -18.18
N MET A 177 -0.29 10.76 -18.65
CA MET A 177 1.05 10.19 -18.43
C MET A 177 1.41 10.15 -16.93
N LEU A 178 1.05 11.17 -16.15
CA LEU A 178 1.22 11.15 -14.69
C LEU A 178 0.34 10.09 -14.01
N GLN A 179 -0.91 9.91 -14.47
CA GLN A 179 -1.80 8.85 -14.00
C GLN A 179 -1.27 7.43 -14.28
N HIS A 180 -0.27 7.30 -15.16
CA HIS A 180 0.41 6.06 -15.55
C HIS A 180 1.91 6.05 -15.15
N TRP A 181 2.33 6.97 -14.27
CA TRP A 181 3.75 7.20 -13.95
C TRP A 181 4.52 5.96 -13.50
N ASN A 182 3.85 5.08 -12.78
CA ASN A 182 4.41 3.89 -12.18
C ASN A 182 3.95 2.61 -12.89
N PHE A 183 3.38 2.73 -14.10
CA PHE A 183 2.96 1.59 -14.89
C PHE A 183 4.13 0.61 -15.02
N PRO A 184 3.95 -0.68 -14.71
CA PRO A 184 5.03 -1.65 -14.79
C PRO A 184 5.48 -1.77 -16.24
N THR A 185 6.79 -1.63 -16.45
CA THR A 185 7.42 -1.93 -17.73
C THR A 185 8.72 -2.67 -17.47
N GLU A 186 9.11 -3.55 -18.37
CA GLU A 186 10.44 -4.18 -18.35
C GLU A 186 11.56 -3.13 -18.21
N GLU A 187 12.48 -3.39 -17.28
CA GLU A 187 13.50 -2.43 -16.90
C GLU A 187 14.41 -2.08 -18.09
N GLY A 188 14.40 -0.81 -18.49
CA GLY A 188 15.18 -0.30 -19.61
C GLY A 188 14.50 -0.34 -20.98
N LYS A 189 13.31 -0.96 -21.14
CA LYS A 189 12.55 -0.91 -22.39
C LYS A 189 11.72 0.37 -22.54
N PHE A 190 11.06 0.79 -21.47
CA PHE A 190 10.23 2.00 -21.42
C PHE A 190 10.49 2.75 -20.11
N ASP A 191 10.29 4.07 -20.12
CA ASP A 191 10.43 4.91 -18.92
C ASP A 191 9.51 6.14 -19.01
N MET A 192 8.35 6.06 -18.34
CA MET A 192 7.31 7.11 -18.39
C MET A 192 7.86 8.49 -18.02
N GLN A 193 8.88 8.58 -17.16
CA GLN A 193 9.49 9.86 -16.81
C GLN A 193 10.21 10.51 -17.99
N LYS A 194 11.03 9.76 -18.72
CA LYS A 194 11.75 10.27 -19.89
C LYS A 194 10.81 10.65 -21.01
N GLU A 195 9.74 9.86 -21.18
CA GLU A 195 8.68 10.14 -22.14
C GLU A 195 7.91 11.42 -21.80
N PHE A 196 7.58 11.62 -20.52
CA PHE A 196 6.94 12.84 -20.04
C PHE A 196 7.87 14.06 -20.18
N GLU A 197 9.15 13.93 -19.84
CA GLU A 197 10.14 15.00 -20.00
C GLU A 197 10.36 15.37 -21.48
N ARG A 198 10.37 14.39 -22.39
CA ARG A 198 10.34 14.63 -23.84
C ARG A 198 9.07 15.36 -24.27
N TYR A 199 7.92 14.98 -23.71
CA TYR A 199 6.66 15.64 -24.01
C TYR A 199 6.58 17.08 -23.48
N ILE A 200 7.24 17.40 -22.37
CA ILE A 200 7.40 18.80 -21.91
C ILE A 200 8.11 19.64 -22.98
N ASP A 201 9.15 19.13 -23.65
CA ASP A 201 9.82 19.87 -24.72
C ASP A 201 8.92 20.00 -25.98
N GLU A 202 8.12 18.98 -26.31
CA GLU A 202 7.11 19.11 -27.38
C GLU A 202 6.08 20.20 -27.07
N LEU A 203 5.54 20.22 -25.84
CA LEU A 203 4.60 21.24 -25.35
C LEU A 203 5.21 22.64 -25.40
N SER A 204 6.49 22.77 -25.01
CA SER A 204 7.22 24.05 -24.98
C SER A 204 7.36 24.68 -26.35
N ASN A 205 7.44 23.86 -27.40
CA ASN A 205 7.54 24.30 -28.79
C ASN A 205 6.17 24.38 -29.50
N ARG A 206 5.07 24.04 -28.83
CA ARG A 206 3.74 23.95 -29.44
C ARG A 206 3.04 25.31 -29.52
N GLY A 207 2.71 25.71 -30.75
CA GLY A 207 1.79 26.83 -31.01
C GLY A 207 0.35 26.55 -30.56
N GLY A 208 -0.44 27.60 -30.35
CA GLY A 208 -1.86 27.50 -30.01
C GLY A 208 -2.18 27.33 -28.52
N LEU A 209 -1.19 27.22 -27.64
CA LEU A 209 -1.43 27.21 -26.19
C LEU A 209 -1.85 28.60 -25.67
N ASP A 210 -2.83 28.64 -24.76
CA ASP A 210 -3.22 29.86 -24.06
C ASP A 210 -2.18 30.29 -22.99
N ALA A 211 -2.38 31.45 -22.37
CA ALA A 211 -1.43 31.99 -21.39
C ALA A 211 -1.30 31.15 -20.11
N GLY A 212 -2.40 30.56 -19.62
CA GLY A 212 -2.39 29.69 -18.45
C GLY A 212 -1.80 28.31 -18.75
N GLN A 213 -2.04 27.78 -19.95
CA GLN A 213 -1.39 26.57 -20.46
C GLN A 213 0.12 26.76 -20.58
N LYS A 214 0.58 27.87 -21.18
CA LYS A 214 2.01 28.22 -21.27
C LYS A 214 2.66 28.32 -19.90
N ALA A 215 2.03 29.01 -18.94
CA ALA A 215 2.56 29.12 -17.58
C ALA A 215 2.74 27.75 -16.90
N ARG A 216 1.83 26.79 -17.13
CA ARG A 216 1.97 25.40 -16.64
C ARG A 216 3.13 24.65 -17.31
N VAL A 217 3.32 24.84 -18.63
CA VAL A 217 4.45 24.23 -19.36
C VAL A 217 5.78 24.81 -18.88
N ASP A 218 5.88 26.13 -18.68
CA ASP A 218 7.08 26.76 -18.13
C ASP A 218 7.34 26.31 -16.68
N ALA A 219 6.31 26.15 -15.85
CA ALA A 219 6.43 25.57 -14.52
C ALA A 219 6.95 24.11 -14.55
N LEU A 220 6.49 23.29 -15.50
CA LEU A 220 7.00 21.93 -15.70
C LEU A 220 8.47 21.90 -16.10
N ARG A 221 8.91 22.83 -16.96
CA ARG A 221 10.33 22.99 -17.33
C ARG A 221 11.17 23.38 -16.12
N LEU A 222 10.73 24.36 -15.34
CA LEU A 222 11.43 24.81 -14.12
C LEU A 222 11.56 23.65 -13.12
N VAL A 223 10.47 22.92 -12.85
CA VAL A 223 10.51 21.71 -12.01
C VAL A 223 11.48 20.67 -12.56
N ARG A 224 11.53 20.42 -13.86
CA ARG A 224 12.50 19.49 -14.47
C ARG A 224 13.95 19.92 -14.24
N GLU A 225 14.25 21.21 -14.32
CA GLU A 225 15.61 21.71 -14.06
C GLU A 225 15.95 21.72 -12.56
N ASP A 226 14.95 21.93 -11.69
CA ASP A 226 15.12 21.80 -10.23
C ASP A 226 15.34 20.33 -9.81
N LEU A 227 14.63 19.37 -10.41
CA LEU A 227 14.77 17.92 -10.18
C LEU A 227 16.15 17.34 -10.55
N LYS A 228 16.98 18.10 -11.28
CA LYS A 228 18.38 17.72 -11.57
C LYS A 228 19.35 18.14 -10.47
N LYS A 229 18.90 18.96 -9.51
CA LYS A 229 19.73 19.50 -8.44
C LYS A 229 19.79 18.53 -7.28
N GLN A 230 20.99 18.27 -6.78
CA GLN A 230 21.16 17.57 -5.52
C GLN A 230 20.82 18.51 -4.35
N LEU A 231 19.96 18.08 -3.43
CA LEU A 231 19.62 18.84 -2.23
C LEU A 231 20.76 18.85 -1.21
N SER A 232 20.71 19.79 -0.26
CA SER A 232 21.73 19.88 0.81
C SER A 232 21.59 18.76 1.84
N ASP A 233 22.64 18.54 2.63
CA ASP A 233 22.70 17.42 3.57
C ASP A 233 21.96 17.74 4.88
N PRO A 234 21.02 16.89 5.32
CA PRO A 234 20.35 17.02 6.61
C PRO A 234 21.25 16.51 7.75
N THR A 235 22.48 17.02 7.88
CA THR A 235 23.51 16.43 8.75
C THR A 235 23.07 16.30 10.20
N ASN A 236 22.45 17.34 10.78
CA ASN A 236 22.02 17.33 12.17
C ASN A 236 20.90 16.32 12.40
N GLU A 237 19.91 16.31 11.50
CA GLU A 237 18.79 15.38 11.53
C GLU A 237 19.27 13.93 11.33
N LEU A 238 20.25 13.71 10.45
CA LEU A 238 20.84 12.39 10.18
C LEU A 238 21.58 11.82 11.39
N GLU A 239 22.37 12.63 12.11
CA GLU A 239 23.03 12.18 13.34
C GLU A 239 22.02 11.90 14.46
N GLN A 240 20.94 12.68 14.56
CA GLN A 240 19.83 12.35 15.47
C GLN A 240 19.20 11.00 15.11
N ILE A 241 18.87 10.75 13.83
CA ILE A 241 18.28 9.49 13.36
C ILE A 241 19.22 8.29 13.59
N LYS A 242 20.54 8.44 13.38
CA LYS A 242 21.53 7.39 13.69
C LYS A 242 21.57 7.00 15.17
N SER A 243 21.18 7.90 16.07
CA SER A 243 21.18 7.62 17.52
C SER A 243 19.95 6.83 17.99
N LEU A 244 18.95 6.60 17.13
CA LEU A 244 17.68 5.98 17.53
C LEU A 244 17.80 4.48 17.84
N PRO A 245 17.12 3.98 18.89
CA PRO A 245 16.98 2.56 19.13
C PRO A 245 16.37 1.86 17.90
N GLY A 246 17.05 0.84 17.39
CA GLY A 246 16.64 0.10 16.19
C GLY A 246 17.49 0.38 14.95
N VAL A 247 18.20 1.50 14.89
CA VAL A 247 19.27 1.72 13.90
C VAL A 247 20.56 1.06 14.42
N SER A 248 21.18 0.19 13.63
CA SER A 248 22.47 -0.43 14.01
C SER A 248 23.64 0.47 13.59
N ALA A 249 24.76 0.40 14.33
CA ALA A 249 26.02 1.04 13.95
C ALA A 249 26.55 0.57 12.57
N ASP A 250 26.13 -0.61 12.11
CA ASP A 250 26.48 -1.16 10.79
C ASP A 250 25.65 -0.59 9.63
N TYR A 251 24.71 0.34 9.89
CA TYR A 251 23.90 0.94 8.84
C TYR A 251 24.73 1.95 8.06
N LYS A 252 24.89 1.72 6.75
CA LYS A 252 25.43 2.71 5.83
C LYS A 252 24.34 3.65 5.31
N VAL A 253 24.76 4.82 4.87
CA VAL A 253 23.90 5.80 4.20
C VAL A 253 24.13 5.67 2.70
N THR A 254 23.09 5.33 1.94
CA THR A 254 23.09 5.45 0.48
C THR A 254 22.32 6.70 0.07
N ARG A 255 22.81 7.39 -0.96
CA ARG A 255 22.32 8.70 -1.40
C ARG A 255 21.81 8.69 -2.83
N THR A 256 20.73 9.42 -3.06
CA THR A 256 20.28 9.93 -4.37
C THR A 256 20.16 11.47 -4.31
N PRO A 257 19.81 12.18 -5.41
CA PRO A 257 19.75 13.65 -5.39
C PRO A 257 18.86 14.25 -4.29
N HIS A 258 17.73 13.61 -3.97
CA HIS A 258 16.74 14.12 -3.03
C HIS A 258 16.57 13.27 -1.75
N TYR A 259 17.14 12.05 -1.67
CA TYR A 259 16.99 11.16 -0.53
C TYR A 259 18.31 10.62 0.04
N LEU A 260 18.28 10.32 1.34
CA LEU A 260 19.22 9.49 2.07
C LEU A 260 18.49 8.26 2.63
N MET A 261 19.07 7.07 2.49
CA MET A 261 18.55 5.85 3.11
C MET A 261 19.59 5.22 4.03
N LEU A 262 19.24 5.02 5.30
CA LEU A 262 20.01 4.21 6.24
C LEU A 262 19.61 2.73 6.08
N HIS A 263 20.58 1.86 5.82
CA HIS A 263 20.36 0.42 5.67
C HIS A 263 21.65 -0.38 5.86
N LEU A 264 21.55 -1.72 6.01
CA LEU A 264 22.74 -2.58 6.06
C LEU A 264 23.43 -2.74 4.70
N SER A 265 24.75 -2.82 4.71
CA SER A 265 25.58 -3.00 3.50
C SER A 265 25.15 -4.19 2.62
N ARG A 266 24.71 -5.30 3.21
CA ARG A 266 24.23 -6.49 2.48
C ARG A 266 22.94 -6.26 1.67
N ASP A 267 22.16 -5.24 2.03
CA ASP A 267 20.85 -4.94 1.46
C ASP A 267 20.89 -3.78 0.44
N GLU A 268 22.07 -3.37 -0.02
CA GLU A 268 22.28 -2.24 -0.95
C GLU A 268 21.48 -2.32 -2.26
N ARG A 269 21.30 -3.51 -2.84
CA ARG A 269 20.47 -3.67 -4.05
C ARG A 269 19.00 -3.32 -3.78
N LEU A 270 18.49 -3.71 -2.62
CA LEU A 270 17.12 -3.44 -2.19
C LEU A 270 16.95 -1.96 -1.79
N ALA A 271 17.93 -1.39 -1.10
CA ALA A 271 17.96 0.04 -0.79
C ALA A 271 17.92 0.90 -2.06
N ASN A 272 18.74 0.57 -3.07
CA ASN A 272 18.74 1.24 -4.36
C ASN A 272 17.41 1.09 -5.12
N SER A 273 16.75 -0.08 -5.04
CA SER A 273 15.39 -0.28 -5.58
C SER A 273 14.38 0.68 -4.93
N LYS A 274 14.33 0.73 -3.59
CA LYS A 274 13.42 1.60 -2.84
C LYS A 274 13.72 3.08 -3.09
N LEU A 275 15.00 3.49 -3.07
CA LEU A 275 15.44 4.85 -3.41
C LEU A 275 15.00 5.27 -4.82
N LYS A 276 15.14 4.39 -5.82
CA LYS A 276 14.65 4.64 -7.20
C LYS A 276 13.13 4.87 -7.24
N ARG A 277 12.35 4.18 -6.41
CA ARG A 277 10.89 4.40 -6.30
C ARG A 277 10.55 5.72 -5.59
N LEU A 278 11.30 6.08 -4.55
CA LEU A 278 11.16 7.38 -3.85
C LEU A 278 11.48 8.56 -4.79
N GLU A 279 12.58 8.48 -5.55
CA GLU A 279 12.97 9.50 -6.55
C GLU A 279 11.90 9.66 -7.66
N ARG A 280 11.35 8.55 -8.18
CA ARG A 280 10.21 8.61 -9.12
C ARG A 280 8.97 9.26 -8.51
N THR A 281 8.69 8.98 -7.24
CA THR A 281 7.55 9.56 -6.51
C THR A 281 7.75 11.07 -6.33
N TYR A 282 8.94 11.50 -5.95
CA TYR A 282 9.35 12.89 -5.82
C TYR A 282 9.14 13.66 -7.13
N ALA A 283 9.64 13.13 -8.26
CA ALA A 283 9.45 13.75 -9.57
C ALA A 283 7.96 13.90 -9.93
N ALA A 284 7.17 12.83 -9.77
CA ALA A 284 5.74 12.86 -10.10
C ALA A 284 4.94 13.85 -9.25
N TYR A 285 5.27 13.96 -7.96
CA TYR A 285 4.65 14.90 -7.03
C TYR A 285 4.82 16.35 -7.52
N PHE A 286 6.06 16.80 -7.77
CA PHE A 286 6.30 18.16 -8.26
C PHE A 286 5.75 18.41 -9.67
N TYR A 287 5.84 17.43 -10.58
CA TYR A 287 5.26 17.56 -11.91
C TYR A 287 3.73 17.69 -11.89
N TRP A 288 3.03 16.96 -11.03
CA TRP A 288 1.57 17.06 -10.91
C TRP A 288 1.14 18.45 -10.43
N PHE A 289 1.82 19.00 -9.42
CA PHE A 289 1.54 20.34 -8.90
C PHE A 289 1.82 21.44 -9.94
N ALA A 290 2.93 21.34 -10.69
CA ALA A 290 3.24 22.25 -11.78
C ALA A 290 2.23 22.18 -12.95
N LEU A 291 1.86 20.97 -13.40
CA LEU A 291 0.82 20.76 -14.42
C LEU A 291 -0.55 21.30 -13.99
N SER A 292 -0.85 21.20 -12.70
CA SER A 292 -2.07 21.73 -12.08
C SER A 292 -2.01 23.25 -11.84
N GLY A 293 -0.93 23.93 -12.25
CA GLY A 293 -0.77 25.38 -12.14
C GLY A 293 -0.44 25.90 -10.73
N HIS A 294 -0.05 25.01 -9.82
CA HIS A 294 0.30 25.31 -8.44
C HIS A 294 1.68 24.71 -8.09
N PRO A 295 2.76 25.06 -8.81
CA PRO A 295 4.09 24.48 -8.58
C PRO A 295 4.55 24.73 -7.13
N LEU A 296 5.03 23.66 -6.48
CA LEU A 296 5.54 23.72 -5.12
C LEU A 296 7.05 23.98 -5.11
N LYS A 297 7.53 24.67 -4.06
CA LYS A 297 8.96 24.79 -3.77
C LYS A 297 9.50 23.43 -3.33
N GLN A 298 10.67 23.03 -3.83
CA GLN A 298 11.36 21.82 -3.35
C GLN A 298 11.89 21.99 -1.91
N PRO A 299 12.05 20.91 -1.13
CA PRO A 299 12.72 20.95 0.18
C PRO A 299 14.17 21.41 0.02
N GLU A 300 14.71 22.08 1.05
CA GLU A 300 16.08 22.60 0.99
C GLU A 300 17.15 21.53 1.28
N LYS A 301 16.73 20.44 1.93
CA LYS A 301 17.56 19.32 2.38
C LYS A 301 17.04 17.99 1.82
N ALA A 302 17.95 17.04 1.60
CA ALA A 302 17.60 15.67 1.26
C ALA A 302 16.74 15.03 2.37
N LEU A 303 15.81 14.16 1.97
CA LEU A 303 14.84 13.50 2.83
C LEU A 303 15.43 12.21 3.41
N ILE A 304 15.30 12.00 4.72
CA ILE A 304 15.87 10.84 5.40
C ILE A 304 14.86 9.69 5.41
N THR A 305 15.34 8.49 5.08
CA THR A 305 14.57 7.25 5.15
C THR A 305 15.37 6.15 5.84
N ILE A 306 14.68 5.19 6.46
CA ILE A 306 15.29 4.03 7.10
C ILE A 306 14.70 2.78 6.46
N MET A 307 15.56 1.84 6.05
CA MET A 307 15.15 0.46 5.76
C MET A 307 15.69 -0.45 6.87
N PRO A 308 14.85 -0.87 7.83
CA PRO A 308 15.29 -1.71 8.93
C PRO A 308 15.75 -3.09 8.45
N GLU A 309 16.68 -3.66 9.19
CA GLU A 309 17.32 -4.96 8.93
C GLU A 309 16.33 -6.11 8.77
N ASP A 310 15.31 -6.13 9.63
CA ASP A 310 14.34 -7.20 9.82
C ASP A 310 13.03 -6.66 10.45
N ARG A 311 12.07 -7.56 10.69
CA ARG A 311 10.77 -7.27 11.30
C ARG A 311 10.91 -6.75 12.74
N ASP A 312 11.86 -7.25 13.53
CA ASP A 312 12.01 -6.88 14.93
C ASP A 312 12.57 -5.46 15.06
N LYS A 313 13.57 -5.10 14.26
CA LYS A 313 14.08 -3.72 14.16
C LYS A 313 13.02 -2.75 13.64
N PHE A 314 12.21 -3.18 12.66
CA PHE A 314 11.07 -2.39 12.20
C PHE A 314 10.06 -2.15 13.34
N GLN A 315 9.71 -3.17 14.12
CA GLN A 315 8.80 -3.05 15.27
C GLN A 315 9.39 -2.24 16.44
N VAL A 316 10.71 -2.28 16.65
CA VAL A 316 11.39 -1.39 17.61
C VAL A 316 11.27 0.07 17.17
N LEU A 317 11.58 0.38 15.92
CA LEU A 317 11.45 1.74 15.37
C LEU A 317 9.99 2.20 15.39
N HIS A 318 9.04 1.33 15.06
CA HIS A 318 7.61 1.63 15.13
C HIS A 318 7.17 2.04 16.53
N LYS A 319 7.68 1.36 17.58
CA LYS A 319 7.44 1.74 18.99
C LYS A 319 8.17 3.02 19.41
N VAL A 320 9.37 3.29 18.88
CA VAL A 320 10.10 4.54 19.12
C VAL A 320 9.35 5.75 18.57
N PHE A 321 8.61 5.57 17.47
CA PHE A 321 7.69 6.55 16.90
C PHE A 321 6.22 6.24 17.25
N ASP A 322 5.93 6.03 18.55
CA ASP A 322 4.59 5.95 19.14
C ASP A 322 3.58 4.99 18.47
N SER A 323 4.06 3.96 17.76
CA SER A 323 3.25 2.98 17.02
C SER A 323 2.30 3.60 15.99
N LEU A 324 2.76 4.63 15.27
CA LEU A 324 2.00 5.37 14.24
C LEU A 324 1.18 4.47 13.28
N PRO A 325 -0.04 4.86 12.89
CA PRO A 325 -0.88 4.06 11.99
C PRO A 325 -0.18 3.73 10.65
N MET A 326 -0.05 2.44 10.34
CA MET A 326 0.49 1.96 9.07
C MET A 326 -0.59 1.84 8.00
N VAL A 327 -0.29 2.27 6.78
CA VAL A 327 -1.14 2.07 5.59
C VAL A 327 -0.62 0.94 4.75
N ASN A 328 0.65 1.03 4.37
CA ASN A 328 1.38 0.00 3.65
C ASN A 328 2.46 -0.59 4.56
N ASP A 329 3.56 -1.05 3.97
CA ASP A 329 4.63 -1.79 4.64
C ASP A 329 5.67 -0.82 5.21
N GLY A 330 5.19 0.22 5.88
CA GLY A 330 5.98 1.35 6.37
C GLY A 330 5.13 2.37 7.13
N PHE A 331 5.78 3.41 7.63
CA PHE A 331 5.14 4.55 8.29
C PHE A 331 6.05 5.79 8.22
N PHE A 332 5.47 6.97 8.45
CA PHE A 332 6.16 8.26 8.42
C PHE A 332 5.97 9.07 9.72
N SER A 333 7.07 9.42 10.41
CA SER A 333 7.03 10.38 11.52
C SER A 333 7.00 11.81 11.00
N ASN A 334 5.90 12.52 11.26
CA ASN A 334 5.69 13.92 10.86
C ASN A 334 6.61 14.91 11.60
N LEU A 335 6.85 14.64 12.90
CA LEU A 335 7.66 15.51 13.75
C LEU A 335 9.13 15.42 13.39
N ASP A 336 9.64 14.22 13.09
CA ASP A 336 11.05 13.99 12.73
C ASP A 336 11.30 14.10 11.21
N ASN A 337 10.25 14.03 10.39
CA ASN A 337 10.29 14.00 8.93
C ASN A 337 11.13 12.84 8.37
N VAL A 338 10.92 11.64 8.91
CA VAL A 338 11.58 10.40 8.50
C VAL A 338 10.55 9.34 8.12
N ALA A 339 10.75 8.68 6.97
CA ALA A 339 9.94 7.55 6.54
C ALA A 339 10.69 6.23 6.81
N ILE A 340 10.00 5.27 7.42
CA ILE A 340 10.53 3.94 7.75
C ILE A 340 9.86 2.96 6.79
N LEU A 341 10.65 2.33 5.94
CA LEU A 341 10.18 1.40 4.91
C LEU A 341 10.59 -0.02 5.31
N SER A 342 9.62 -0.90 5.57
CA SER A 342 9.90 -2.30 5.86
C SER A 342 10.70 -2.94 4.72
N LYS A 343 11.58 -3.86 5.08
CA LYS A 343 12.32 -4.67 4.12
C LYS A 343 11.39 -5.56 3.29
N TYR A 344 10.38 -6.13 3.93
CA TYR A 344 9.40 -7.06 3.35
C TYR A 344 7.98 -6.50 3.44
N ARG A 345 7.07 -6.96 2.59
CA ARG A 345 5.63 -6.75 2.74
C ARG A 345 5.12 -7.42 4.05
N THR A 346 4.16 -6.79 4.73
CA THR A 346 3.78 -7.04 6.15
C THR A 346 2.28 -7.16 6.40
N ASP A 347 1.43 -7.06 5.37
CA ASP A 347 -0.01 -7.35 5.53
C ASP A 347 -0.30 -8.83 5.78
N ALA A 348 -1.32 -9.10 6.58
CA ALA A 348 -1.67 -10.44 7.03
C ALA A 348 -1.92 -11.47 5.90
N PRO A 349 -2.59 -11.14 4.77
CA PRO A 349 -2.73 -12.08 3.65
C PRO A 349 -1.39 -12.47 3.04
N TYR A 350 -0.44 -11.53 2.95
CA TYR A 350 0.90 -11.82 2.46
C TYR A 350 1.71 -12.68 3.44
N GLU A 351 1.59 -12.45 4.76
CA GLU A 351 2.25 -13.31 5.75
C GLU A 351 1.71 -14.76 5.72
N GLN A 352 0.39 -14.92 5.54
CA GLN A 352 -0.23 -16.23 5.33
C GLN A 352 0.26 -16.89 4.02
N PHE A 353 0.26 -16.14 2.92
CA PHE A 353 0.81 -16.60 1.63
C PHE A 353 2.29 -17.02 1.74
N GLN A 354 3.14 -16.23 2.40
CA GLN A 354 4.56 -16.56 2.60
C GLN A 354 4.74 -17.81 3.47
N THR A 355 3.87 -18.04 4.46
CA THR A 355 3.87 -19.27 5.25
C THR A 355 3.58 -20.49 4.36
N LEU A 356 2.52 -20.44 3.56
CA LEU A 356 2.15 -21.50 2.60
C LEU A 356 3.24 -21.73 1.54
N ALA A 357 3.82 -20.66 1.00
CA ALA A 357 4.92 -20.74 0.02
C ALA A 357 6.18 -21.37 0.63
N SER A 358 6.52 -21.01 1.87
CA SER A 358 7.66 -21.58 2.62
C SER A 358 7.45 -23.04 2.98
N GLU A 359 6.22 -23.45 3.32
CA GLU A 359 5.88 -24.86 3.58
C GLU A 359 5.99 -25.70 2.31
N PHE A 360 5.50 -25.19 1.18
CA PHE A 360 5.64 -25.83 -0.10
C PHE A 360 7.13 -25.93 -0.54
N GLU A 361 7.91 -24.87 -0.34
CA GLU A 361 9.35 -24.82 -0.66
C GLU A 361 10.18 -25.81 0.19
N LYS A 362 9.81 -26.06 1.45
CA LYS A 362 10.41 -27.16 2.25
C LYS A 362 10.22 -28.51 1.55
N GLY A 363 9.07 -28.75 0.91
CA GLY A 363 8.84 -29.95 0.08
C GLY A 363 9.77 -30.01 -1.14
N LEU A 364 9.96 -28.87 -1.83
CA LEU A 364 10.87 -28.77 -2.98
C LEU A 364 12.35 -29.05 -2.62
N SER A 365 12.75 -28.74 -1.38
CA SER A 365 14.13 -28.94 -0.92
C SER A 365 14.59 -30.40 -0.99
N ALA A 366 13.68 -31.37 -0.89
CA ALA A 366 13.96 -32.80 -1.04
C ALA A 366 14.53 -33.18 -2.42
N VAL A 367 14.28 -32.36 -3.45
CA VAL A 367 14.84 -32.50 -4.80
C VAL A 367 15.84 -31.38 -5.15
N ASN A 368 16.42 -30.72 -4.14
CA ASN A 368 17.35 -29.59 -4.27
C ASN A 368 16.79 -28.41 -5.09
N LEU A 369 15.48 -28.20 -4.99
CA LEU A 369 14.76 -27.15 -5.70
C LEU A 369 14.24 -26.09 -4.71
N ASP A 370 14.17 -24.85 -5.18
CA ASP A 370 13.63 -23.69 -4.46
C ASP A 370 12.89 -22.81 -5.48
N LEU A 371 12.06 -21.87 -5.02
CA LEU A 371 11.19 -21.07 -5.87
C LEU A 371 11.99 -20.18 -6.84
N ASP A 372 13.15 -19.68 -6.42
CA ASP A 372 14.05 -18.87 -7.27
C ASP A 372 14.71 -19.69 -8.39
N LYS A 373 15.15 -20.93 -8.11
CA LYS A 373 15.62 -21.87 -9.15
C LYS A 373 14.52 -22.18 -10.16
N VAL A 374 13.28 -22.36 -9.70
CA VAL A 374 12.13 -22.62 -10.58
C VAL A 374 11.86 -21.42 -11.49
N LEU A 375 11.79 -20.21 -10.94
CA LEU A 375 11.57 -18.99 -11.72
C LEU A 375 12.69 -18.74 -12.74
N THR A 376 13.94 -18.94 -12.34
CA THR A 376 15.11 -18.74 -13.21
C THR A 376 15.36 -19.90 -14.18
N GLY A 377 14.49 -20.92 -14.21
CA GLY A 377 14.61 -22.09 -15.08
C GLY A 377 15.76 -23.04 -14.72
N LYS A 378 16.42 -22.84 -13.57
CA LYS A 378 17.57 -23.62 -13.08
C LYS A 378 17.12 -24.91 -12.36
N ILE A 379 16.21 -25.65 -12.98
CA ILE A 379 15.62 -26.87 -12.42
C ILE A 379 16.62 -28.04 -12.61
N PRO A 380 17.08 -28.71 -11.55
CA PRO A 380 17.99 -29.86 -11.69
C PRO A 380 17.32 -31.02 -12.43
N GLN A 381 18.07 -31.74 -13.29
CA GLN A 381 17.55 -32.93 -13.98
C GLN A 381 17.09 -34.02 -13.00
N GLN A 382 17.70 -34.14 -11.81
CA GLN A 382 17.23 -35.07 -10.77
C GLN A 382 15.80 -34.74 -10.31
N ALA A 383 15.44 -33.46 -10.19
CA ALA A 383 14.09 -33.04 -9.81
C ALA A 383 13.04 -33.41 -10.86
N LEU A 384 13.43 -33.58 -12.13
CA LEU A 384 12.52 -33.91 -13.23
C LEU A 384 12.41 -35.40 -13.55
N ARG A 385 13.42 -36.22 -13.15
CA ARG A 385 13.56 -37.61 -13.63
C ARG A 385 14.05 -38.61 -12.57
N GLY A 386 14.25 -38.20 -11.32
CA GLY A 386 14.68 -39.07 -10.22
C GLY A 386 13.53 -39.69 -9.41
N PRO A 387 13.83 -40.61 -8.47
CA PRO A 387 12.90 -40.99 -7.41
C PRO A 387 12.47 -39.74 -6.63
N GLY A 388 11.16 -39.54 -6.46
CA GLY A 388 10.62 -38.31 -5.86
C GLY A 388 10.61 -37.09 -6.78
N ALA A 389 10.72 -37.27 -8.11
CA ALA A 389 10.60 -36.18 -9.08
C ALA A 389 9.32 -35.35 -8.86
N ILE A 390 9.44 -34.04 -9.08
CA ILE A 390 8.35 -33.08 -8.94
C ILE A 390 7.25 -33.38 -9.95
N THR A 391 5.98 -33.34 -9.54
CA THR A 391 4.87 -33.50 -10.48
C THR A 391 4.75 -32.28 -11.38
N THR A 392 4.08 -32.41 -12.53
CA THR A 392 3.80 -31.27 -13.41
C THR A 392 2.95 -30.20 -12.72
N THR A 393 2.01 -30.62 -11.88
CA THR A 393 1.18 -29.73 -11.05
C THR A 393 2.00 -28.99 -10.00
N ASP A 394 2.85 -29.69 -9.26
CA ASP A 394 3.74 -29.07 -8.26
C ASP A 394 4.75 -28.13 -8.91
N LEU A 395 5.26 -28.45 -10.11
CA LEU A 395 6.13 -27.56 -10.84
C LEU A 395 5.39 -26.30 -11.33
N ALA A 396 4.15 -26.43 -11.79
CA ALA A 396 3.31 -25.27 -12.12
C ALA A 396 3.05 -24.42 -10.86
N LYS A 397 2.65 -25.03 -9.75
CA LYS A 397 2.47 -24.38 -8.44
C LYS A 397 3.73 -23.66 -7.99
N ALA A 398 4.91 -24.28 -8.08
CA ALA A 398 6.19 -23.65 -7.76
C ALA A 398 6.48 -22.40 -8.60
N LYS A 399 6.24 -22.47 -9.92
CA LYS A 399 6.41 -21.32 -10.84
C LYS A 399 5.49 -20.17 -10.45
N ILE A 400 4.25 -20.48 -10.10
CA ILE A 400 3.22 -19.49 -9.74
C ILE A 400 3.52 -18.86 -8.38
N LEU A 401 3.82 -19.66 -7.36
CA LEU A 401 4.16 -19.18 -6.01
C LEU A 401 5.40 -18.29 -6.02
N GLY A 402 6.45 -18.67 -6.76
CA GLY A 402 7.61 -17.81 -6.95
C GLY A 402 7.23 -16.48 -7.61
N LEU A 403 6.42 -16.52 -8.67
CA LEU A 403 6.09 -15.33 -9.45
C LEU A 403 5.22 -14.37 -8.65
N ALA A 404 4.23 -14.90 -7.93
CA ALA A 404 3.39 -14.15 -7.01
C ALA A 404 4.21 -13.56 -5.86
N SER A 405 5.14 -14.31 -5.26
CA SER A 405 6.04 -13.81 -4.20
C SER A 405 6.87 -12.60 -4.65
N ARG A 406 7.43 -12.65 -5.87
CA ARG A 406 8.20 -11.54 -6.44
C ARG A 406 7.33 -10.32 -6.80
N ALA A 407 6.17 -10.53 -7.43
CA ALA A 407 5.23 -9.46 -7.77
C ALA A 407 4.67 -8.76 -6.52
N ALA A 408 4.24 -9.55 -5.53
CA ALA A 408 3.67 -9.09 -4.27
C ALA A 408 4.59 -8.17 -3.47
N GLN A 409 5.88 -8.55 -3.39
CA GLN A 409 6.91 -7.80 -2.70
C GLN A 409 7.16 -6.44 -3.39
N GLU A 410 7.23 -6.41 -4.72
CA GLU A 410 7.38 -5.16 -5.46
C GLU A 410 6.14 -4.25 -5.41
N GLU A 411 4.93 -4.81 -5.43
CA GLU A 411 3.69 -4.05 -5.19
C GLU A 411 3.74 -3.38 -3.82
N GLY A 412 4.10 -4.13 -2.76
CA GLY A 412 4.25 -3.59 -1.41
C GLY A 412 5.32 -2.50 -1.32
N GLU A 413 6.48 -2.71 -1.97
CA GLU A 413 7.54 -1.70 -2.08
C GLU A 413 7.08 -0.42 -2.75
N LEU A 414 6.32 -0.54 -3.85
CA LEU A 414 5.86 0.59 -4.64
C LEU A 414 4.72 1.36 -3.95
N ALA A 415 3.77 0.66 -3.33
CA ALA A 415 2.73 1.27 -2.51
C ALA A 415 3.31 2.00 -1.31
N THR A 416 4.26 1.37 -0.59
CA THR A 416 4.92 2.02 0.55
C THR A 416 5.76 3.22 0.13
N ALA A 417 6.57 3.10 -0.93
CA ALA A 417 7.41 4.21 -1.40
C ALA A 417 6.59 5.39 -1.93
N THR A 418 5.47 5.14 -2.61
CA THR A 418 4.58 6.22 -3.09
C THR A 418 3.80 6.86 -1.95
N PHE A 419 3.17 6.07 -1.07
CA PHE A 419 2.37 6.61 0.03
C PHE A 419 3.23 7.34 1.09
N GLU A 420 4.24 6.68 1.66
CA GLU A 420 5.07 7.27 2.73
C GLU A 420 6.01 8.35 2.18
N GLY A 421 6.47 8.20 0.93
CA GLY A 421 7.23 9.24 0.24
C GLY A 421 6.42 10.52 0.05
N VAL A 422 5.12 10.41 -0.25
CA VAL A 422 4.22 11.57 -0.36
C VAL A 422 3.88 12.16 0.99
N GLN A 423 3.65 11.35 2.05
CA GLN A 423 3.52 11.87 3.42
C GLN A 423 4.73 12.75 3.80
N GLN A 424 5.94 12.27 3.49
CA GLN A 424 7.19 13.00 3.73
C GLN A 424 7.31 14.27 2.87
N LEU A 425 6.91 14.22 1.58
CA LEU A 425 6.95 15.38 0.70
C LEU A 425 5.96 16.48 1.10
N VAL A 426 4.75 16.09 1.49
CA VAL A 426 3.72 17.00 2.00
C VAL A 426 4.20 17.74 3.25
N ALA A 427 4.90 17.05 4.14
CA ALA A 427 5.52 17.62 5.33
C ALA A 427 6.77 18.48 5.01
N ALA A 428 7.57 18.09 4.02
CA ALA A 428 8.83 18.77 3.66
C ALA A 428 8.66 19.96 2.71
N THR A 429 7.50 20.10 2.08
CA THR A 429 7.10 21.26 1.26
C THR A 429 6.22 22.26 2.02
N ASP A 430 6.00 22.02 3.33
CA ASP A 430 5.04 22.73 4.18
C ASP A 430 3.60 22.77 3.61
N LEU A 431 3.26 21.86 2.68
CA LEU A 431 1.90 21.74 2.12
C LEU A 431 0.90 21.30 3.19
N LEU A 432 1.31 20.47 4.16
CA LEU A 432 0.63 20.38 5.44
C LEU A 432 1.61 20.72 6.57
N PRO A 433 1.17 21.45 7.61
CA PRO A 433 2.02 21.81 8.74
C PRO A 433 2.53 20.59 9.51
N ARG A 434 3.84 20.47 9.68
CA ARG A 434 4.46 19.46 10.56
C ARG A 434 4.10 19.62 12.05
N ARG A 435 3.68 20.82 12.46
CA ARG A 435 3.48 21.24 13.87
C ARG A 435 2.03 21.19 14.36
N VAL A 436 1.11 20.73 13.53
CA VAL A 436 -0.32 20.66 13.82
C VAL A 436 -0.79 19.23 13.57
N HIS A 437 -1.62 18.68 14.46
CA HIS A 437 -2.20 17.35 14.31
C HIS A 437 -3.35 17.39 13.31
N VAL A 438 -2.99 17.43 12.01
CA VAL A 438 -3.96 17.37 10.90
C VAL A 438 -4.68 16.00 10.91
N PRO A 439 -6.03 15.98 10.78
CA PRO A 439 -6.82 14.76 10.67
C PRO A 439 -6.24 13.71 9.72
N MET A 440 -6.31 12.45 10.15
CA MET A 440 -5.83 11.28 9.42
C MET A 440 -6.47 11.18 8.04
N ALA A 441 -7.76 11.49 7.88
CA ALA A 441 -8.44 11.48 6.59
C ALA A 441 -7.84 12.48 5.59
N ILE A 442 -7.42 13.67 6.04
CA ILE A 442 -6.79 14.66 5.16
C ILE A 442 -5.41 14.15 4.73
N ARG A 443 -4.58 13.72 5.69
CA ARG A 443 -3.23 13.19 5.42
C ARG A 443 -3.26 11.92 4.57
N PHE A 444 -4.17 11.00 4.88
CA PHE A 444 -4.39 9.75 4.16
C PHE A 444 -4.90 10.02 2.75
N GLY A 445 -5.95 10.84 2.61
CA GLY A 445 -6.55 11.15 1.31
C GLY A 445 -5.56 11.83 0.37
N LEU A 446 -4.67 12.68 0.91
CA LEU A 446 -3.62 13.34 0.14
C LEU A 446 -2.53 12.34 -0.29
N ALA A 447 -2.03 11.49 0.60
CA ALA A 447 -1.03 10.48 0.22
C ALA A 447 -1.60 9.43 -0.76
N SER A 448 -2.81 8.93 -0.52
CA SER A 448 -3.49 7.95 -1.40
C SER A 448 -3.88 8.51 -2.77
N PHE A 449 -3.90 9.84 -2.97
CA PHE A 449 -4.08 10.45 -4.29
C PHE A 449 -2.84 10.30 -5.20
N PHE A 450 -1.65 10.27 -4.60
CA PHE A 450 -0.37 10.04 -5.29
C PHE A 450 0.09 8.57 -5.21
N GLU A 451 -0.56 7.77 -4.37
CA GLU A 451 -0.24 6.36 -4.14
C GLU A 451 -0.44 5.50 -5.39
N THR A 452 0.48 4.56 -5.55
CA THR A 452 0.30 3.39 -6.39
C THR A 452 -0.11 2.22 -5.49
N PRO A 453 -1.40 1.88 -5.37
CA PRO A 453 -1.84 0.88 -4.41
C PRO A 453 -1.34 -0.51 -4.77
N LYS A 454 -1.11 -1.33 -3.73
CA LYS A 454 -1.02 -2.78 -3.86
C LYS A 454 -2.42 -3.41 -4.04
N SER A 455 -2.45 -4.60 -4.60
CA SER A 455 -3.69 -5.39 -4.75
C SER A 455 -4.28 -5.73 -3.38
N CYS A 456 -5.59 -5.60 -3.26
CA CYS A 456 -6.35 -5.85 -2.03
C CYS A 456 -6.97 -7.25 -2.06
N SER A 457 -6.48 -8.10 -1.16
CA SER A 457 -6.81 -9.53 -1.10
C SER A 457 -8.18 -9.80 -0.46
N GLU A 458 -8.55 -8.92 0.47
CA GLU A 458 -9.80 -8.90 1.24
C GLU A 458 -11.01 -8.62 0.33
N LEU A 459 -10.80 -7.78 -0.69
CA LEU A 459 -11.82 -7.36 -1.65
C LEU A 459 -11.74 -8.09 -3.00
N ASP A 460 -10.69 -8.89 -3.22
CA ASP A 460 -10.37 -9.51 -4.53
C ASP A 460 -10.14 -8.46 -5.63
N TYR A 461 -9.48 -7.35 -5.28
CA TYR A 461 -9.29 -6.18 -6.13
C TYR A 461 -7.82 -6.07 -6.60
N PRO A 462 -7.49 -6.52 -7.83
CA PRO A 462 -6.15 -6.34 -8.40
C PRO A 462 -5.87 -4.86 -8.68
N SER A 463 -4.63 -4.44 -8.43
CA SER A 463 -4.12 -3.11 -8.78
C SER A 463 -3.30 -3.19 -10.06
N ILE A 464 -3.89 -2.81 -11.19
CA ILE A 464 -3.28 -3.01 -12.52
C ILE A 464 -2.56 -1.77 -13.03
N MET A 465 -3.14 -0.58 -12.83
CA MET A 465 -2.63 0.68 -13.40
C MET A 465 -2.35 1.68 -12.29
N THR A 466 -1.25 2.41 -12.47
CA THR A 466 -0.48 2.91 -11.33
C THR A 466 0.18 4.24 -11.65
N GLY A 467 -0.16 5.28 -10.89
CA GLY A 467 0.38 6.62 -11.10
C GLY A 467 -0.34 7.68 -10.29
N VAL A 468 0.08 8.93 -10.50
CA VAL A 468 -0.26 10.08 -9.67
C VAL A 468 -1.53 10.78 -10.13
N GLY A 469 -2.45 11.00 -9.19
CA GLY A 469 -3.68 11.76 -9.41
C GLY A 469 -4.69 11.11 -10.36
N GLY A 470 -4.59 9.78 -10.51
CA GLY A 470 -5.54 8.96 -11.25
C GLY A 470 -6.61 8.33 -10.37
N ASN A 471 -7.49 7.56 -11.00
CA ASN A 471 -8.51 6.79 -10.29
C ASN A 471 -7.88 5.59 -9.57
N HIS A 472 -8.03 5.53 -8.25
CA HIS A 472 -7.38 4.54 -7.40
C HIS A 472 -8.08 3.18 -7.49
N TRP A 473 -7.33 2.13 -7.85
CA TRP A 473 -7.87 0.83 -8.26
C TRP A 473 -8.67 0.10 -7.19
N VAL A 474 -8.21 0.14 -5.95
CA VAL A 474 -8.93 -0.45 -4.80
C VAL A 474 -10.05 0.49 -4.33
N TYR A 475 -9.70 1.68 -3.85
CA TYR A 475 -10.65 2.61 -3.24
C TYR A 475 -11.77 3.13 -4.14
N LEU A 476 -11.60 3.29 -5.47
CA LEU A 476 -12.73 3.69 -6.33
C LEU A 476 -13.80 2.60 -6.39
N ARG A 477 -13.40 1.34 -6.55
CA ARG A 477 -14.33 0.19 -6.57
C ARG A 477 -15.03 0.07 -5.22
N PHE A 478 -14.27 0.18 -4.13
CA PHE A 478 -14.82 0.09 -2.79
C PHE A 478 -15.77 1.27 -2.45
N PHE A 479 -15.41 2.50 -2.83
CA PHE A 479 -16.28 3.68 -2.70
C PHE A 479 -17.60 3.51 -3.46
N LYS A 480 -17.57 3.00 -4.70
CA LYS A 480 -18.80 2.70 -5.45
C LYS A 480 -19.66 1.63 -4.77
N LYS A 481 -19.04 0.61 -4.16
CA LYS A 481 -19.75 -0.40 -3.37
C LYS A 481 -20.40 0.23 -2.13
N LEU A 482 -19.68 1.09 -1.41
CA LEU A 482 -20.17 1.86 -0.26
C LEU A 482 -21.36 2.76 -0.64
N ALA A 483 -21.24 3.57 -1.69
CA ALA A 483 -22.30 4.48 -2.14
C ALA A 483 -23.59 3.76 -2.57
N ASN A 484 -23.49 2.50 -3.05
CA ASN A 484 -24.66 1.65 -3.28
C ASN A 484 -25.22 1.07 -1.98
N ALA A 485 -24.36 0.61 -1.08
CA ALA A 485 -24.72 0.06 0.23
C ALA A 485 -25.37 1.10 1.18
N GLU A 486 -25.05 2.39 1.04
CA GLU A 486 -25.72 3.50 1.77
C GLU A 486 -27.24 3.42 1.66
N LYS A 487 -27.77 3.02 0.49
CA LYS A 487 -29.22 2.93 0.24
C LYS A 487 -29.92 1.88 1.11
N GLY A 488 -29.18 0.86 1.56
CA GLY A 488 -29.66 -0.19 2.48
C GLY A 488 -29.08 -0.09 3.90
N GLY A 489 -28.28 0.94 4.21
CA GLY A 489 -27.63 1.12 5.52
C GLY A 489 -26.63 0.04 5.92
N SER A 490 -26.26 -0.86 5.01
CA SER A 490 -25.38 -1.99 5.30
C SER A 490 -24.64 -2.47 4.05
N LEU A 491 -23.39 -2.89 4.25
CA LEU A 491 -22.48 -3.36 3.23
C LEU A 491 -22.34 -4.88 3.34
N SER A 492 -22.93 -5.60 2.38
CA SER A 492 -22.78 -7.05 2.28
C SER A 492 -21.57 -7.43 1.43
N PHE A 493 -20.90 -8.49 1.84
CA PHE A 493 -19.85 -9.18 1.09
C PHE A 493 -20.31 -10.63 0.94
N GLU A 494 -20.62 -11.00 -0.30
CA GLU A 494 -20.99 -12.34 -0.70
C GLU A 494 -19.77 -12.94 -1.41
N ARG A 495 -19.16 -14.00 -0.87
CA ARG A 495 -18.10 -14.76 -1.57
C ARG A 495 -18.52 -16.21 -1.79
N GLY A 496 -19.71 -16.38 -2.34
CA GLY A 496 -20.29 -17.69 -2.67
C GLY A 496 -20.43 -18.59 -1.45
N ALA A 497 -20.05 -19.86 -1.58
CA ALA A 497 -20.22 -20.87 -0.53
C ALA A 497 -19.34 -20.69 0.73
N TYR A 498 -18.55 -19.61 0.83
CA TYR A 498 -17.47 -19.50 1.83
C TYR A 498 -17.78 -18.57 2.99
N TRP A 499 -18.43 -17.42 2.76
CA TRP A 499 -18.97 -16.54 3.81
C TRP A 499 -19.85 -15.42 3.22
N ASP A 500 -20.87 -15.05 4.00
CA ASP A 500 -21.63 -13.81 3.86
C ASP A 500 -21.34 -12.93 5.08
N LYS A 501 -20.94 -11.68 4.87
CA LYS A 501 -20.76 -10.70 5.96
C LYS A 501 -21.49 -9.41 5.65
N THR A 502 -22.34 -8.98 6.57
CA THR A 502 -23.05 -7.70 6.50
C THR A 502 -22.54 -6.76 7.58
N VAL A 503 -21.89 -5.67 7.19
CA VAL A 503 -21.40 -4.62 8.11
C VAL A 503 -22.34 -3.43 8.02
N LYS A 504 -22.89 -2.96 9.15
CA LYS A 504 -23.67 -1.72 9.17
C LYS A 504 -22.77 -0.54 8.79
N ILE A 505 -23.22 0.31 7.86
CA ILE A 505 -22.48 1.51 7.46
C ILE A 505 -23.34 2.75 7.63
N ASP A 506 -22.73 3.83 8.13
CA ASP A 506 -23.35 5.14 8.17
C ASP A 506 -23.11 5.90 6.86
N LYS A 507 -24.02 6.84 6.55
CA LYS A 507 -24.01 7.68 5.36
C LYS A 507 -22.72 8.51 5.24
N LEU A 508 -22.16 8.56 4.03
CA LEU A 508 -21.08 9.46 3.61
C LEU A 508 -21.50 10.93 3.79
N ASN A 509 -20.68 11.67 4.52
CA ASN A 509 -20.78 13.12 4.67
C ASN A 509 -19.36 13.70 4.71
N MET A 510 -19.11 14.79 3.98
CA MET A 510 -17.77 15.34 3.80
C MET A 510 -17.16 15.81 5.13
N LEU A 511 -17.95 16.42 6.01
CA LEU A 511 -17.47 16.92 7.31
C LEU A 511 -17.08 15.78 8.24
N LYS A 512 -17.88 14.71 8.28
CA LYS A 512 -17.54 13.48 9.02
C LYS A 512 -16.24 12.83 8.55
N ILE A 513 -15.91 12.95 7.27
CA ILE A 513 -14.64 12.44 6.72
C ILE A 513 -13.51 13.38 7.15
N LEU A 514 -13.63 14.70 6.94
CA LEU A 514 -12.62 15.70 7.32
C LEU A 514 -12.29 15.71 8.82
N THR A 515 -13.26 15.39 9.67
CA THR A 515 -13.16 15.38 11.13
C THR A 515 -12.87 13.99 11.72
N ASP A 516 -12.29 13.10 10.91
CA ASP A 516 -11.86 11.74 11.30
C ASP A 516 -12.92 10.78 11.86
N GLN A 517 -14.21 11.13 11.89
CA GLN A 517 -15.26 10.27 12.48
C GLN A 517 -15.28 8.85 11.90
N GLY A 518 -14.87 8.68 10.63
CA GLY A 518 -14.67 7.37 10.01
C GLY A 518 -13.52 6.56 10.64
N PHE A 519 -12.36 7.18 10.87
CA PHE A 519 -11.20 6.54 11.53
C PHE A 519 -11.47 6.31 13.03
N ASP A 520 -12.17 7.24 13.67
CA ASP A 520 -12.67 7.14 15.04
C ASP A 520 -13.63 5.95 15.23
N ALA A 521 -14.47 5.65 14.24
CA ALA A 521 -15.34 4.49 14.26
C ALA A 521 -14.54 3.17 14.22
N VAL A 522 -13.36 3.14 13.58
CA VAL A 522 -12.49 1.95 13.56
C VAL A 522 -11.98 1.60 14.96
N SER A 523 -11.56 2.60 15.76
CA SER A 523 -11.07 2.33 17.12
C SER A 523 -12.15 1.77 18.04
N LYS A 524 -13.40 2.23 17.84
CA LYS A 524 -14.61 1.84 18.58
C LYS A 524 -15.25 0.55 18.07
N ALA A 525 -14.85 0.06 16.88
CA ALA A 525 -15.44 -1.12 16.26
C ALA A 525 -15.00 -2.45 16.91
N LYS A 526 -15.87 -3.46 16.80
CA LYS A 526 -15.53 -4.86 17.08
C LYS A 526 -14.39 -5.33 16.18
N ALA A 527 -13.52 -6.22 16.70
CA ALA A 527 -12.37 -6.73 15.96
C ALA A 527 -12.72 -7.26 14.55
N GLU A 528 -13.86 -7.97 14.44
CA GLU A 528 -14.38 -8.51 13.17
C GLU A 528 -14.71 -7.45 12.11
N ASP A 529 -15.06 -6.22 12.50
CA ASP A 529 -15.49 -5.13 11.61
C ASP A 529 -14.43 -4.05 11.38
N ARG A 530 -13.37 -4.02 12.20
CA ARG A 530 -12.32 -2.99 12.15
C ARG A 530 -11.70 -2.83 10.77
N GLU A 531 -11.45 -3.92 10.07
CA GLU A 531 -10.81 -3.91 8.75
C GLU A 531 -11.71 -3.27 7.69
N VAL A 532 -12.94 -3.76 7.54
CA VAL A 532 -13.94 -3.18 6.63
C VAL A 532 -14.21 -1.70 6.92
N LEU A 533 -14.28 -1.31 8.20
CA LEU A 533 -14.48 0.09 8.59
C LEU A 533 -13.23 0.96 8.37
N ARG A 534 -12.03 0.38 8.45
CA ARG A 534 -10.77 1.04 8.11
C ARG A 534 -10.70 1.30 6.60
N ASP A 535 -10.99 0.29 5.79
CA ASP A 535 -11.01 0.45 4.33
C ASP A 535 -12.12 1.39 3.88
N LYS A 536 -13.23 1.46 4.64
CA LYS A 536 -14.27 2.46 4.46
C LYS A 536 -13.71 3.87 4.69
N ALA A 537 -13.15 4.14 5.87
CA ALA A 537 -12.57 5.44 6.19
C ALA A 537 -11.48 5.86 5.18
N ARG A 538 -10.65 4.91 4.73
CA ARG A 538 -9.63 5.11 3.69
C ARG A 538 -10.22 5.45 2.33
N ALA A 539 -11.17 4.66 1.83
CA ALA A 539 -11.78 4.90 0.52
C ALA A 539 -12.57 6.21 0.47
N GLU A 540 -13.17 6.61 1.59
CA GLU A 540 -13.90 7.86 1.76
C GLU A 540 -12.97 9.07 1.79
N ALA A 541 -11.88 8.99 2.56
CA ALA A 541 -10.81 9.98 2.58
C ALA A 541 -10.15 10.16 1.20
N TRP A 542 -9.84 9.06 0.51
CA TRP A 542 -9.33 9.10 -0.86
C TRP A 542 -10.33 9.75 -1.82
N ALA A 543 -11.59 9.29 -1.83
CA ALA A 543 -12.62 9.79 -2.75
C ALA A 543 -12.92 11.28 -2.54
N LEU A 544 -12.88 11.75 -1.29
CA LEU A 544 -12.99 13.16 -0.97
C LEU A 544 -11.77 13.94 -1.51
N THR A 545 -10.55 13.57 -1.13
CA THR A 545 -9.35 14.31 -1.55
C THR A 545 -9.13 14.26 -3.06
N HIS A 546 -9.50 13.16 -3.74
CA HIS A 546 -9.50 13.07 -5.19
C HIS A 546 -10.42 14.13 -5.83
N PHE A 547 -11.64 14.32 -5.32
CA PHE A 547 -12.50 15.42 -5.78
C PHE A 547 -11.90 16.80 -5.46
N LEU A 548 -11.44 17.01 -4.23
CA LEU A 548 -10.91 18.31 -3.79
C LEU A 548 -9.70 18.74 -4.63
N LEU A 549 -8.72 17.86 -4.87
CA LEU A 549 -7.54 18.15 -5.69
C LEU A 549 -7.85 18.28 -7.19
N ARG A 550 -8.88 17.60 -7.71
CA ARG A 550 -9.21 17.61 -9.15
C ARG A 550 -10.16 18.75 -9.54
N GLN A 551 -11.06 19.15 -8.64
CA GLN A 551 -12.12 20.14 -8.91
C GLN A 551 -12.00 21.44 -8.10
N LYS A 552 -11.25 21.43 -7.00
CA LYS A 552 -11.18 22.53 -6.01
C LYS A 552 -9.76 22.77 -5.50
N LEU A 553 -8.73 22.57 -6.34
CA LEU A 553 -7.32 22.68 -5.91
C LEU A 553 -6.98 24.03 -5.24
N PRO A 554 -7.39 25.21 -5.76
CA PRO A 554 -7.09 26.48 -5.09
C PRO A 554 -7.68 26.58 -3.69
N GLN A 555 -8.92 26.11 -3.49
CA GLN A 555 -9.59 26.06 -2.19
C GLN A 555 -8.92 25.04 -1.25
N THR A 556 -8.42 23.93 -1.80
CA THR A 556 -7.72 22.88 -1.05
C THR A 556 -6.36 23.37 -0.55
N VAL A 557 -5.58 24.06 -1.40
CA VAL A 557 -4.33 24.73 -0.99
C VAL A 557 -4.61 25.83 0.04
N LYS A 558 -5.68 26.61 -0.13
CA LYS A 558 -6.12 27.60 0.87
C LYS A 558 -6.44 26.93 2.21
N PHE A 559 -7.18 25.83 2.20
CA PHE A 559 -7.55 25.05 3.39
C PHE A 559 -6.33 24.54 4.14
N PHE A 560 -5.36 23.98 3.43
CA PHE A 560 -4.11 23.52 4.04
C PHE A 560 -3.27 24.68 4.62
N ASN A 561 -3.22 25.83 3.93
CA ASN A 561 -2.56 27.03 4.44
C ASN A 561 -3.25 27.58 5.70
N GLU A 562 -4.59 27.59 5.77
CA GLU A 562 -5.32 28.00 6.98
C GLU A 562 -5.08 27.02 8.14
N LEU A 563 -5.05 25.70 7.90
CA LEU A 563 -4.63 24.72 8.92
C LEU A 563 -3.19 24.97 9.40
N GLY A 564 -2.30 25.40 8.51
CA GLY A 564 -0.91 25.76 8.84
C GLY A 564 -0.73 27.03 9.68
N GLN A 565 -1.77 27.86 9.79
CA GLN A 565 -1.77 29.06 10.64
C GLN A 565 -2.27 28.81 12.06
N LEU A 566 -2.80 27.61 12.34
CA LEU A 566 -3.29 27.27 13.67
C LEU A 566 -2.14 27.12 14.68
N PRO A 567 -2.38 27.38 15.97
CA PRO A 567 -1.35 27.24 17.00
C PRO A 567 -0.73 25.84 16.98
N ARG A 568 0.60 25.82 17.13
CA ARG A 568 1.36 24.59 17.31
C ARG A 568 0.82 23.80 18.51
N ASP A 569 0.80 22.48 18.38
CA ASP A 569 0.36 21.52 19.42
C ASP A 569 -1.10 21.73 19.88
N MET A 570 -1.93 22.41 19.07
CA MET A 570 -3.38 22.49 19.28
C MET A 570 -4.09 21.22 18.80
N ASP A 571 -4.87 20.60 19.68
CA ASP A 571 -5.81 19.55 19.29
C ASP A 571 -6.88 20.14 18.36
N LEU A 572 -6.94 19.65 17.13
CA LEU A 572 -7.91 20.12 16.14
C LEU A 572 -9.28 19.49 16.41
N SER A 573 -10.11 20.21 17.18
CA SER A 573 -11.50 19.82 17.37
C SER A 573 -12.26 19.82 16.02
N PRO A 574 -13.30 19.00 15.85
CA PRO A 574 -14.11 18.95 14.64
C PRO A 574 -14.59 20.34 14.18
N GLU A 575 -15.00 21.19 15.12
CA GLU A 575 -15.52 22.53 14.89
C GLU A 575 -14.46 23.46 14.29
N ILE A 576 -13.18 23.31 14.67
CA ILE A 576 -12.07 24.10 14.12
C ILE A 576 -11.82 23.69 12.66
N VAL A 577 -11.80 22.39 12.38
CA VAL A 577 -11.62 21.85 11.02
C VAL A 577 -12.79 22.28 10.12
N GLU A 578 -14.02 22.22 10.63
CA GLU A 578 -15.23 22.69 9.94
C GLU A 578 -15.19 24.20 9.65
N ALA A 579 -14.80 25.04 10.62
CA ALA A 579 -14.67 26.49 10.41
C ALA A 579 -13.59 26.85 9.38
N VAL A 580 -12.42 26.20 9.45
CA VAL A 580 -11.32 26.36 8.48
C VAL A 580 -11.75 25.92 7.08
N PHE A 581 -12.51 24.83 6.98
CA PHE A 581 -13.09 24.37 5.71
C PHE A 581 -14.14 25.34 5.17
N ALA A 582 -15.06 25.85 6.00
CA ALA A 582 -16.08 26.82 5.64
C ALA A 582 -15.49 28.07 4.98
N ARG A 583 -14.50 28.70 5.63
CA ARG A 583 -13.81 29.87 5.09
C ARG A 583 -13.00 29.57 3.82
N SER A 584 -12.40 28.39 3.74
CA SER A 584 -11.55 28.01 2.60
C SER A 584 -12.33 27.71 1.32
N PHE A 585 -13.48 27.05 1.47
CA PHE A 585 -14.34 26.65 0.35
C PHE A 585 -15.50 27.62 0.05
N GLY A 586 -15.72 28.64 0.89
CA GLY A 586 -16.80 29.62 0.72
C GLY A 586 -18.19 29.11 1.12
N VAL A 587 -18.23 27.99 1.86
CA VAL A 587 -19.46 27.35 2.35
C VAL A 587 -19.86 27.82 3.75
N GLY A 588 -19.29 28.92 4.24
CA GLY A 588 -19.68 29.56 5.49
C GLY A 588 -20.99 30.38 5.40
N ASP A 589 -21.71 30.49 6.51
CA ASP A 589 -22.91 31.32 6.68
C ASP A 589 -22.55 32.81 6.45
N PRO A 590 -23.31 33.56 5.63
CA PRO A 590 -23.07 34.99 5.39
C PRO A 590 -22.96 35.86 6.66
N ASN A 591 -23.61 35.45 7.75
CA ASN A 591 -23.63 36.15 9.04
C ASN A 591 -22.54 35.64 10.00
N ASN A 592 -22.03 34.43 9.79
CA ASN A 592 -20.97 33.83 10.58
C ASN A 592 -20.10 32.90 9.72
N PRO A 593 -19.02 33.42 9.10
CA PRO A 593 -18.17 32.65 8.18
C PRO A 593 -17.50 31.41 8.78
N ASP A 594 -17.46 31.28 10.12
CA ASP A 594 -16.92 30.12 10.84
C ASP A 594 -17.96 29.01 11.05
N ARG A 595 -19.23 29.24 10.69
CA ARG A 595 -20.29 28.23 10.69
C ARG A 595 -20.63 27.84 9.27
N ILE A 596 -20.90 26.56 9.04
CA ILE A 596 -21.24 26.04 7.72
C ILE A 596 -22.70 26.38 7.35
N ASP A 597 -22.87 26.94 6.16
CA ASP A 597 -24.15 27.10 5.48
C ASP A 597 -24.60 25.73 4.94
N ALA A 598 -25.74 25.24 5.42
CA ALA A 598 -26.21 23.89 5.13
C ALA A 598 -26.53 23.67 3.64
N ASP A 599 -27.03 24.68 2.94
CA ASP A 599 -27.42 24.56 1.53
C ASP A 599 -26.18 24.57 0.62
N ARG A 600 -25.22 25.46 0.89
CA ARG A 600 -23.92 25.46 0.17
C ARG A 600 -23.13 24.19 0.41
N MET A 601 -23.17 23.65 1.63
CA MET A 601 -22.53 22.38 1.94
C MET A 601 -23.21 21.23 1.20
N ALA A 602 -24.55 21.19 1.16
CA ALA A 602 -25.29 20.18 0.42
C ALA A 602 -25.06 20.24 -1.09
N GLU A 603 -24.86 21.44 -1.66
CA GLU A 603 -24.42 21.63 -3.05
C GLU A 603 -23.02 21.06 -3.29
N LEU A 604 -22.07 21.33 -2.39
CA LEU A 604 -20.71 20.80 -2.49
C LEU A 604 -20.68 19.26 -2.34
N GLU A 605 -21.45 18.69 -1.41
CA GLU A 605 -21.61 17.23 -1.27
C GLU A 605 -22.22 16.59 -2.51
N ARG A 606 -23.20 17.26 -3.15
CA ARG A 606 -23.78 16.79 -4.42
C ARG A 606 -22.73 16.80 -5.54
N SER A 607 -22.00 17.91 -5.69
CA SER A 607 -20.92 18.04 -6.68
C SER A 607 -19.83 16.98 -6.50
N TRP A 608 -19.46 16.66 -5.26
CA TRP A 608 -18.55 15.57 -4.93
C TRP A 608 -19.08 14.21 -5.37
N ARG A 609 -20.31 13.87 -4.98
CA ARG A 609 -20.94 12.57 -5.30
C ARG A 609 -21.13 12.40 -6.81
N ASP A 610 -21.58 13.43 -7.51
CA ASP A 610 -21.74 13.42 -8.97
C ASP A 610 -20.38 13.20 -9.65
N PHE A 611 -19.33 13.95 -9.26
CA PHE A 611 -17.98 13.75 -9.77
C PHE A 611 -17.48 12.31 -9.57
N MET A 612 -17.69 11.72 -8.38
CA MET A 612 -17.28 10.35 -8.08
C MET A 612 -18.10 9.28 -8.82
N ASN A 613 -19.38 9.54 -9.11
CA ASN A 613 -20.21 8.64 -9.92
C ASN A 613 -19.67 8.51 -11.35
N PHE A 614 -19.16 9.60 -11.94
CA PHE A 614 -18.57 9.61 -13.28
C PHE A 614 -17.15 9.05 -13.36
N GLN A 615 -16.46 8.82 -12.24
CA GLN A 615 -15.11 8.24 -12.27
C GLN A 615 -15.15 6.76 -12.69
N THR A 616 -14.26 6.35 -13.59
CA THR A 616 -14.10 4.96 -14.03
C THR A 616 -12.63 4.57 -14.06
N LEU A 617 -12.34 3.29 -13.84
CA LEU A 617 -11.06 2.70 -14.20
C LEU A 617 -10.99 2.54 -15.73
N GLU A 618 -9.79 2.50 -16.30
CA GLU A 618 -9.60 2.33 -17.75
C GLU A 618 -9.92 0.92 -18.26
N LEU A 619 -9.90 -0.07 -17.37
CA LEU A 619 -10.49 -1.39 -17.61
C LEU A 619 -11.83 -1.48 -16.87
N THR A 620 -12.86 -1.93 -17.58
CA THR A 620 -14.17 -2.26 -16.98
C THR A 620 -14.09 -3.58 -16.22
N GLU A 621 -14.97 -3.79 -15.23
CA GLU A 621 -14.99 -5.05 -14.46
C GLU A 621 -15.27 -6.30 -15.34
N GLY A 622 -15.95 -6.12 -16.48
CA GLY A 622 -16.09 -7.18 -17.48
C GLY A 622 -14.75 -7.57 -18.14
N GLN A 623 -13.85 -6.62 -18.37
CA GLN A 623 -12.50 -6.90 -18.90
C GLN A 623 -11.56 -7.50 -17.85
N LEU A 624 -11.89 -7.36 -16.55
CA LEU A 624 -11.17 -8.02 -15.46
C LEU A 624 -11.61 -9.48 -15.24
N THR A 625 -12.79 -9.86 -15.76
CA THR A 625 -13.39 -11.19 -15.54
C THR A 625 -13.53 -12.03 -16.82
N ASP A 626 -13.19 -11.48 -17.98
CA ASP A 626 -13.23 -12.18 -19.27
C ASP A 626 -12.05 -13.15 -19.45
N ASN A 627 -12.27 -14.41 -19.11
CA ASN A 627 -11.32 -15.51 -19.29
C ASN A 627 -11.21 -16.03 -20.74
N SER A 628 -11.78 -15.34 -21.76
CA SER A 628 -11.79 -15.83 -23.14
C SER A 628 -10.44 -15.71 -23.87
N ILE A 629 -9.59 -16.73 -23.65
CA ILE A 629 -8.51 -17.05 -24.58
C ILE A 629 -9.10 -17.88 -25.72
N ASP A 630 -9.37 -17.26 -26.87
CA ASP A 630 -9.42 -18.00 -28.14
C ASP A 630 -7.98 -18.18 -28.65
N PRO A 631 -7.39 -19.40 -28.56
CA PRO A 631 -6.04 -19.65 -29.06
C PRO A 631 -5.92 -19.53 -30.59
N ASN A 632 -7.03 -19.45 -31.33
CA ASN A 632 -7.03 -19.34 -32.80
C ASN A 632 -7.10 -17.88 -33.31
N ALA A 633 -7.29 -16.89 -32.44
CA ALA A 633 -7.41 -15.49 -32.84
C ALA A 633 -6.11 -14.91 -33.45
N GLY A 634 -4.95 -15.44 -33.05
CA GLY A 634 -3.63 -15.06 -33.56
C GLY A 634 -3.22 -15.83 -34.82
N GLY A 635 -3.92 -15.65 -35.95
CA GLY A 635 -3.59 -16.40 -37.17
C GLY A 635 -4.28 -16.03 -38.49
N LYS A 636 -5.14 -15.01 -38.52
CA LYS A 636 -5.79 -14.53 -39.76
C LYS A 636 -5.15 -13.24 -40.29
N GLU A 637 -3.84 -13.24 -40.46
CA GLU A 637 -3.26 -12.39 -41.51
C GLU A 637 -3.71 -12.92 -42.87
N ASN A 638 -4.00 -12.00 -43.80
CA ASN A 638 -4.60 -12.31 -45.09
C ASN A 638 -3.74 -13.28 -45.90
N ARG A 639 -4.18 -14.54 -46.01
CA ARG A 639 -3.74 -15.40 -47.12
C ARG A 639 -4.31 -14.79 -48.41
N PRO A 640 -3.47 -14.45 -49.41
CA PRO A 640 -3.96 -14.02 -50.71
C PRO A 640 -4.86 -15.11 -51.30
N GLY A 641 -6.02 -14.72 -51.84
CA GLY A 641 -6.93 -15.67 -52.47
C GLY A 641 -6.24 -16.33 -53.67
N GLY A 642 -6.05 -17.65 -53.60
CA GLY A 642 -5.65 -18.43 -54.76
C GLY A 642 -6.79 -18.42 -55.79
N PRO A 643 -6.51 -18.21 -57.10
CA PRO A 643 -7.54 -18.22 -58.12
C PRO A 643 -8.15 -19.63 -58.24
N GLY A 644 -9.48 -19.71 -58.14
CA GLY A 644 -10.22 -20.94 -58.33
C GLY A 644 -10.76 -21.05 -59.76
N ARG A 645 -10.37 -22.15 -60.43
CA ARG A 645 -10.78 -22.60 -61.78
C ARG A 645 -10.30 -21.77 -62.97
#